data_AF-A0A954Z994-F1
#
_entry.id   AF-A0A954Z994-F1
#
_cell.length_a   1.000
_cell.length_b   1.000
_cell.length_c   1.000
_cell.angle_alpha   90.00
_cell.angle_beta   90.00
_cell.angle_gamma   90.00
#
_symmetry.space_group_name_H-M   'P 1'
#
loop_
_entity.id
_entity.type
_entity.pdbx_description
1 polymer ?
#
loop_
_entity_poly.entity_id
_entity_poly.type
_entity_poly.pdbx_seq_one_letter_code
_entity_poly.pdbx_strand_id
1 'polypeptide(L)'
;MPSLRQPSSEPSRSGVVRAIDSQLSTAQAGVDAAPHEQCRIASPKRSLTGRHVATTILLFATWLTNGHSAYANASGENDSVYLVGAARHDITPSYPVRLNGFGFRRTESEGVTQPIWAKALAIGSDEAGPLVLITLDSLGVRETHVNEAAQRLSKRYGVRRARLAVAFSHSHTTPKVSGACDTIFSSPIPVEHQARIDRYTSDLIDGMTAVAAAALEDRRPARLSWATGRVGFAKNRRPQGGPVDHGLPVLFVKSLEDDALRAVYATYACHCVTLSNNKISGDWAGFAQREIESRHPGAIAMLSIGCGSDANPASGVTKDNTAAAADQGAQIADEVERLLASDALPIRGNIRAATSHVALPLQPHPNRDDFEKLAIVQSPAGYNAAYQLAKLERGETLADRIDYPIQTWEFGESLAMVFLGGEVCCDYAIELRKRFDASRLWLTAYANDFCAYIPSERLLREGGYGGGAETVYFALPAPLAPGLEALILGMVEQLTSPSFRAADADGATHDPTSSNSTREAPPQPWPLDLATASIEVHPDLKLELVASEPLIADPVAIDFATDGNLWVAEMPDYSKFADEEFEPHGCIKLLRDNNGDGRYDIATVFVDRLRFPTDVKAWRDGVLVCDAPDVLFFRDANGDGVADERRVLLTGFATQNAQARVNSLRWGLDNWIYGSCGLLGGTIRSATGRTIALGQRDFRFRPESGEIEAVSGRSQQGRVRNEWGDWFGCENESLLDHYPLVDAYLARNPHLAPPPPERATPTAQATQLHPLAEPTLFKLSGPPGRPTSVCGLEIYRDDLLGARYAHNAFVAEPVNQLVHRLILSPDGASFTSNVGDEDREVEFLASRDPWFRPVQVRTGPDGAIYVVDMHRAVIEHQKFIPAESLATIDVMAGGRLGRIYRVAPRSVPLRKCRDLAQLSEPELLAEFDGPNGVRRDQIHELIVQRRQTSLAPSLKRLARQSDSPAVRVQALAALDGLNCLDADVLISAVSDSAAEVRRIAIRLSDDWSASSPELGTAILRCVDDSDAQVQLQLACSLGNWRGSNAATALAKLAVSNPDDPYVLAGVWSSLSADNLDEVVRAL
;
A
#
# COMPACT_ATOMS: atom_id res chain seq x y z
N MET A 1 43.38 6.07 -19.84
CA MET A 1 43.23 6.06 -21.32
C MET A 1 44.58 5.66 -21.94
N PRO A 2 44.63 5.00 -23.12
CA PRO A 2 43.88 3.78 -23.44
C PRO A 2 44.69 2.74 -24.27
N SER A 3 44.06 1.59 -24.56
CA SER A 3 44.30 0.71 -25.74
C SER A 3 45.50 -0.26 -25.73
N LEU A 4 45.51 -1.43 -26.42
CA LEU A 4 44.45 -2.38 -26.89
C LEU A 4 45.13 -3.66 -27.46
N ARG A 5 44.42 -4.80 -27.41
CA ARG A 5 44.49 -6.00 -28.31
C ARG A 5 45.55 -7.14 -28.11
N GLN A 6 44.95 -8.34 -28.10
CA GLN A 6 45.35 -9.74 -28.40
C GLN A 6 46.17 -9.94 -29.72
N PRO A 7 46.62 -11.16 -30.17
CA PRO A 7 46.07 -12.52 -29.84
C PRO A 7 47.00 -13.78 -29.83
N SER A 8 46.36 -14.92 -29.52
CA SER A 8 46.37 -16.21 -30.30
C SER A 8 47.00 -17.51 -29.74
N SER A 9 46.31 -18.61 -30.10
CA SER A 9 46.69 -20.03 -30.19
C SER A 9 47.00 -20.87 -28.94
N GLU A 10 46.02 -21.71 -28.61
CA GLU A 10 46.13 -23.06 -28.03
C GLU A 10 47.03 -23.99 -28.90
N PRO A 11 47.53 -25.16 -28.40
CA PRO A 11 46.66 -26.34 -28.46
C PRO A 11 46.86 -27.47 -27.41
N SER A 12 45.77 -28.22 -27.22
CA SER A 12 45.69 -29.69 -27.02
C SER A 12 45.98 -30.35 -25.65
N ARG A 13 45.12 -31.31 -25.32
CA ARG A 13 45.13 -32.19 -24.13
C ARG A 13 45.62 -33.60 -24.47
N SER A 14 46.30 -34.25 -23.52
CA SER A 14 46.23 -35.70 -23.22
C SER A 14 46.86 -35.93 -21.83
N GLY A 15 46.44 -36.85 -20.95
CA GLY A 15 45.29 -37.76 -20.87
C GLY A 15 45.09 -38.23 -19.40
N VAL A 16 43.94 -38.82 -19.01
CA VAL A 16 43.75 -40.30 -18.85
C VAL A 16 44.33 -40.77 -17.47
N VAL A 17 43.58 -41.12 -16.40
CA VAL A 17 42.69 -42.32 -16.18
C VAL A 17 41.89 -42.31 -14.82
N ARG A 18 40.58 -42.71 -14.84
CA ARG A 18 39.68 -43.41 -13.83
C ARG A 18 39.55 -42.87 -12.37
N ALA A 19 38.48 -43.16 -11.59
CA ALA A 19 37.46 -44.24 -11.54
C ALA A 19 36.02 -43.67 -11.36
N ILE A 20 34.91 -44.22 -11.93
CA ILE A 20 34.23 -45.54 -11.72
C ILE A 20 33.66 -45.61 -10.27
N ASP A 21 32.37 -45.84 -9.97
CA ASP A 21 31.14 -46.32 -10.66
C ASP A 21 29.92 -45.73 -9.89
N SER A 22 28.62 -45.96 -10.14
CA SER A 22 27.71 -46.23 -11.27
C SER A 22 26.32 -46.47 -10.62
N GLN A 23 25.21 -46.28 -11.33
CA GLN A 23 23.88 -46.68 -10.83
C GLN A 23 22.95 -47.16 -11.95
N LEU A 24 22.23 -48.25 -11.64
CA LEU A 24 20.90 -48.65 -12.11
C LEU A 24 20.69 -49.23 -13.53
N SER A 25 19.98 -50.36 -13.52
CA SER A 25 19.58 -51.27 -14.59
C SER A 25 18.50 -52.19 -13.94
N THR A 26 17.38 -52.67 -14.50
CA THR A 26 16.72 -52.59 -15.82
C THR A 26 15.33 -53.27 -15.72
N ALA A 27 14.38 -52.93 -16.62
CA ALA A 27 13.51 -53.87 -17.36
C ALA A 27 12.69 -53.04 -18.40
N GLN A 28 12.86 -53.14 -19.73
CA GLN A 28 12.47 -54.22 -20.68
C GLN A 28 10.94 -54.42 -20.79
N ALA A 29 10.31 -54.55 -21.97
CA ALA A 29 10.70 -54.53 -23.40
C ALA A 29 9.43 -54.26 -24.27
N GLY A 30 9.43 -54.03 -25.60
CA GLY A 30 10.46 -53.84 -26.63
C GLY A 30 9.87 -53.98 -28.07
N VAL A 31 10.59 -53.50 -29.11
CA VAL A 31 10.44 -53.72 -30.59
C VAL A 31 9.06 -53.44 -31.25
N ASP A 32 8.91 -52.99 -32.51
CA ASP A 32 9.78 -52.63 -33.66
C ASP A 32 8.96 -51.65 -34.57
N ALA A 33 9.41 -50.95 -35.62
CA ALA A 33 10.68 -50.85 -36.36
C ALA A 33 10.85 -49.44 -37.00
N ALA A 34 11.56 -49.33 -38.14
CA ALA A 34 11.81 -48.12 -38.96
C ALA A 34 11.82 -48.52 -40.48
N PRO A 35 12.22 -47.71 -41.51
CA PRO A 35 12.81 -46.35 -41.45
C PRO A 35 12.52 -45.35 -42.63
N HIS A 36 13.14 -44.15 -42.51
CA HIS A 36 13.61 -43.25 -43.60
C HIS A 36 12.55 -42.51 -44.47
N GLU A 37 12.81 -41.31 -45.03
CA GLU A 37 14.09 -40.62 -45.31
C GLU A 37 13.98 -39.07 -45.36
N GLN A 38 15.04 -38.37 -44.91
CA GLN A 38 15.69 -37.11 -45.43
C GLN A 38 14.91 -35.95 -46.13
N CYS A 39 15.41 -34.70 -46.26
CA CYS A 39 16.36 -33.86 -45.49
C CYS A 39 16.43 -32.43 -46.10
N ARG A 40 16.42 -31.38 -45.28
CA ARG A 40 17.13 -30.06 -45.43
C ARG A 40 16.88 -29.04 -46.59
N ILE A 41 16.61 -27.79 -46.14
CA ILE A 41 17.31 -26.50 -46.46
C ILE A 41 17.17 -25.87 -47.88
N ALA A 42 16.58 -24.67 -47.97
CA ALA A 42 17.28 -23.38 -48.29
C ALA A 42 16.34 -22.21 -48.67
N SER A 43 16.54 -21.04 -48.07
CA SER A 43 16.24 -19.70 -48.63
C SER A 43 17.51 -19.15 -49.34
N PRO A 44 17.53 -18.11 -50.23
CA PRO A 44 17.05 -16.74 -49.93
C PRO A 44 16.72 -15.71 -51.09
N LYS A 45 16.18 -14.54 -50.70
CA LYS A 45 16.43 -13.14 -51.20
C LYS A 45 16.21 -12.65 -52.68
N ARG A 46 15.42 -11.55 -52.76
CA ARG A 46 15.63 -10.25 -53.49
C ARG A 46 15.27 -10.01 -54.99
N SER A 47 14.17 -9.25 -55.17
CA SER A 47 14.06 -7.89 -55.79
C SER A 47 14.08 -7.58 -57.32
N LEU A 48 13.06 -6.78 -57.72
CA LEU A 48 13.08 -5.59 -58.62
C LEU A 48 13.22 -5.70 -60.17
N THR A 49 12.17 -5.35 -60.94
CA THR A 49 12.03 -4.10 -61.79
C THR A 49 11.03 -4.20 -62.99
N GLY A 50 10.48 -3.05 -63.43
CA GLY A 50 9.87 -2.79 -64.78
C GLY A 50 8.33 -2.93 -64.87
N ARG A 51 7.45 -1.90 -64.91
CA ARG A 51 7.25 -0.66 -65.73
C ARG A 51 6.72 -0.83 -67.17
N HIS A 52 5.46 -0.39 -67.40
CA HIS A 52 4.97 0.66 -68.35
C HIS A 52 3.49 0.40 -68.74
N VAL A 53 2.48 1.25 -68.50
CA VAL A 53 2.13 2.64 -68.90
C VAL A 53 0.90 2.64 -69.85
N ALA A 54 -0.19 3.31 -69.43
CA ALA A 54 -1.09 4.22 -70.19
C ALA A 54 -2.58 4.09 -69.77
N THR A 55 -3.49 5.07 -69.92
CA THR A 55 -3.46 6.56 -69.86
C THR A 55 -4.92 7.06 -69.84
N THR A 56 -5.33 7.79 -68.78
CA THR A 56 -6.28 8.94 -68.73
C THR A 56 -7.64 8.90 -69.47
N ILE A 57 -8.74 9.19 -68.75
CA ILE A 57 -9.59 10.42 -68.88
C ILE A 57 -10.67 10.45 -67.76
N LEU A 58 -11.18 11.65 -67.47
CA LEU A 58 -11.81 12.08 -66.22
C LEU A 58 -13.21 12.72 -66.46
N LEU A 59 -14.03 12.83 -65.40
CA LEU A 59 -15.09 13.84 -65.12
C LEU A 59 -16.59 13.44 -65.18
N PHE A 60 -17.22 13.62 -64.00
CA PHE A 60 -18.56 14.19 -63.68
C PHE A 60 -19.90 13.47 -64.04
N ALA A 61 -20.57 13.01 -62.98
CA ALA A 61 -21.92 13.38 -62.47
C ALA A 61 -23.05 13.76 -63.48
N THR A 62 -24.33 13.37 -63.30
CA THR A 62 -25.12 13.28 -62.05
C THR A 62 -26.39 12.41 -62.19
N TRP A 63 -26.88 11.91 -61.05
CA TRP A 63 -28.30 11.72 -60.64
C TRP A 63 -29.17 10.50 -61.03
N LEU A 64 -29.89 10.06 -59.97
CA LEU A 64 -31.19 9.36 -59.89
C LEU A 64 -31.34 7.82 -59.89
N THR A 65 -31.55 7.33 -58.66
CA THR A 65 -32.60 6.38 -58.21
C THR A 65 -32.55 4.87 -58.51
N ASN A 66 -32.85 4.11 -57.44
CA ASN A 66 -33.39 2.74 -57.40
C ASN A 66 -32.46 1.58 -57.78
N GLY A 67 -31.69 1.11 -56.80
CA GLY A 67 -31.10 -0.22 -56.74
C GLY A 67 -31.03 -0.70 -55.29
N HIS A 68 -32.04 -1.46 -54.82
CA HIS A 68 -31.99 -2.12 -53.51
C HIS A 68 -31.04 -3.32 -53.54
N SER A 69 -30.42 -3.60 -52.39
CA SER A 69 -29.78 -4.87 -52.00
C SER A 69 -28.69 -5.46 -52.89
N ALA A 70 -27.43 -5.16 -52.56
CA ALA A 70 -26.31 -6.13 -52.61
C ALA A 70 -25.05 -5.66 -51.85
N TYR A 71 -25.13 -5.50 -50.53
CA TYR A 71 -23.92 -5.46 -49.68
C TYR A 71 -24.14 -6.28 -48.40
N ALA A 72 -23.79 -7.56 -48.49
CA ALA A 72 -23.57 -8.43 -47.35
C ALA A 72 -22.14 -9.01 -47.45
N ASN A 73 -21.48 -9.10 -46.30
CA ASN A 73 -20.19 -9.76 -46.07
C ASN A 73 -18.93 -9.11 -46.69
N ALA A 74 -18.52 -7.99 -46.07
CA ALA A 74 -17.12 -7.61 -45.91
C ALA A 74 -16.93 -6.95 -44.52
N SER A 75 -17.06 -7.73 -43.45
CA SER A 75 -16.98 -7.27 -42.06
C SER A 75 -15.56 -7.39 -41.51
N GLY A 76 -14.93 -6.26 -41.15
CA GLY A 76 -13.60 -6.24 -40.54
C GLY A 76 -13.08 -4.86 -40.12
N GLU A 77 -13.36 -3.79 -40.89
CA GLU A 77 -12.77 -2.45 -40.63
C GLU A 77 -13.79 -1.33 -40.27
N ASN A 78 -15.10 -1.56 -40.41
CA ASN A 78 -16.11 -0.49 -40.38
C ASN A 78 -16.62 -0.06 -38.98
N ASP A 79 -16.36 -0.82 -37.90
CA ASP A 79 -17.02 -0.61 -36.59
C ASP A 79 -16.43 0.52 -35.72
N SER A 80 -15.67 1.46 -36.31
CA SER A 80 -14.92 2.51 -35.58
C SER A 80 -15.18 3.95 -36.06
N VAL A 81 -16.18 4.16 -36.93
CA VAL A 81 -16.50 5.47 -37.51
C VAL A 81 -17.86 5.95 -37.01
N TYR A 82 -17.89 7.17 -36.47
CA TYR A 82 -19.12 7.86 -36.09
C TYR A 82 -19.27 9.15 -36.89
N LEU A 83 -20.50 9.60 -37.11
CA LEU A 83 -20.76 11.01 -37.43
C LEU A 83 -20.60 11.82 -36.16
N VAL A 84 -19.59 12.69 -36.10
CA VAL A 84 -19.30 13.52 -34.92
C VAL A 84 -19.25 14.98 -35.33
N GLY A 85 -19.88 15.85 -34.55
CA GLY A 85 -19.86 17.29 -34.73
C GLY A 85 -19.54 18.00 -33.42
N ALA A 86 -18.78 19.08 -33.49
CA ALA A 86 -18.32 19.81 -32.33
C ALA A 86 -18.55 21.31 -32.51
N ALA A 87 -19.08 21.97 -31.49
CA ALA A 87 -19.36 23.41 -31.54
C ALA A 87 -19.05 24.10 -30.20
N ARG A 88 -18.83 25.42 -30.27
CA ARG A 88 -18.73 26.31 -29.11
C ARG A 88 -19.64 27.52 -29.29
N HIS A 89 -20.16 28.03 -28.18
CA HIS A 89 -20.99 29.22 -28.11
C HIS A 89 -20.53 30.06 -26.91
N ASP A 90 -20.32 31.35 -27.13
CA ASP A 90 -19.91 32.27 -26.07
C ASP A 90 -21.10 32.51 -25.14
N ILE A 91 -20.92 32.23 -23.84
CA ILE A 91 -21.92 32.47 -22.80
C ILE A 91 -21.46 33.59 -21.85
N THR A 92 -20.51 34.42 -22.27
CA THR A 92 -20.04 35.57 -21.49
C THR A 92 -21.08 36.71 -21.59
N PRO A 93 -21.70 37.14 -20.47
CA PRO A 93 -22.68 38.21 -20.50
C PRO A 93 -22.00 39.55 -20.79
N SER A 94 -22.59 40.35 -21.69
CA SER A 94 -22.13 41.71 -22.01
C SER A 94 -22.55 42.75 -20.95
N TYR A 95 -22.95 42.32 -19.75
CA TYR A 95 -23.53 43.13 -18.69
C TYR A 95 -23.14 42.56 -17.32
N PRO A 96 -23.01 43.40 -16.27
CA PRO A 96 -22.67 42.94 -14.94
C PRO A 96 -23.80 42.08 -14.35
N VAL A 97 -23.42 40.96 -13.71
CA VAL A 97 -24.29 39.98 -13.07
C VAL A 97 -23.56 39.36 -11.86
N ARG A 98 -24.25 38.92 -10.82
CA ARG A 98 -23.59 38.25 -9.67
C ARG A 98 -22.91 36.94 -10.08
N LEU A 99 -21.74 36.68 -9.52
CA LEU A 99 -21.04 35.39 -9.65
C LEU A 99 -21.44 34.42 -8.54
N ASN A 100 -21.44 33.12 -8.82
CA ASN A 100 -21.86 32.06 -7.90
C ASN A 100 -20.69 31.35 -7.20
N GLY A 101 -20.99 30.42 -6.28
CA GLY A 101 -20.01 29.55 -5.61
C GLY A 101 -19.46 30.12 -4.30
N PHE A 102 -18.88 31.33 -4.34
CA PHE A 102 -18.39 31.98 -3.12
C PHE A 102 -19.47 32.82 -2.40
N GLY A 103 -20.03 32.27 -1.32
CA GLY A 103 -21.08 32.88 -0.50
C GLY A 103 -20.72 34.21 0.20
N PHE A 104 -19.48 34.69 0.12
CA PHE A 104 -19.08 36.02 0.62
C PHE A 104 -19.37 37.17 -0.36
N ARG A 105 -19.62 36.90 -1.66
CA ARG A 105 -19.83 37.97 -2.66
C ARG A 105 -21.15 38.72 -2.41
N ARG A 106 -21.15 40.04 -2.63
CA ARG A 106 -22.32 40.93 -2.40
C ARG A 106 -22.63 41.84 -3.59
N THR A 107 -21.69 42.02 -4.50
CA THR A 107 -21.78 42.86 -5.70
C THR A 107 -21.88 42.01 -6.97
N GLU A 108 -22.19 42.63 -8.09
CA GLU A 108 -22.13 42.03 -9.42
C GLU A 108 -20.69 42.00 -9.95
N SER A 109 -20.44 41.24 -11.01
CA SER A 109 -19.14 41.05 -11.64
C SER A 109 -18.48 42.37 -12.09
N GLU A 110 -17.21 42.53 -11.77
CA GLU A 110 -16.38 43.71 -12.06
C GLU A 110 -15.71 43.68 -13.45
N GLY A 111 -15.89 42.60 -14.20
CA GLY A 111 -15.34 42.43 -15.55
C GLY A 111 -15.14 40.96 -15.92
N VAL A 112 -14.39 40.73 -16.99
CA VAL A 112 -14.06 39.40 -17.53
C VAL A 112 -12.55 39.20 -17.48
N THR A 113 -12.10 38.12 -16.86
CA THR A 113 -10.71 37.63 -16.89
C THR A 113 -10.48 36.74 -18.12
N GLN A 114 -11.44 35.86 -18.39
CA GLN A 114 -11.45 34.97 -19.55
C GLN A 114 -12.90 34.76 -20.02
N PRO A 115 -13.19 34.78 -21.33
CA PRO A 115 -14.50 34.40 -21.85
C PRO A 115 -14.87 32.96 -21.45
N ILE A 116 -16.16 32.74 -21.20
CA ILE A 116 -16.74 31.47 -20.76
C ILE A 116 -17.62 30.88 -21.86
N TRP A 117 -17.59 29.56 -22.02
CA TRP A 117 -18.18 28.87 -23.16
C TRP A 117 -19.20 27.80 -22.75
N ALA A 118 -20.26 27.69 -23.54
CA ALA A 118 -20.94 26.42 -23.73
C ALA A 118 -20.28 25.72 -24.92
N LYS A 119 -19.94 24.44 -24.77
CA LYS A 119 -19.35 23.62 -25.85
C LYS A 119 -20.12 22.32 -25.96
N ALA A 120 -20.33 21.82 -27.17
CA ALA A 120 -21.07 20.59 -27.38
C ALA A 120 -20.39 19.64 -28.36
N LEU A 121 -20.58 18.35 -28.09
CA LEU A 121 -20.18 17.23 -28.91
C LEU A 121 -21.42 16.40 -29.25
N ALA A 122 -21.76 16.32 -30.54
CA ALA A 122 -22.85 15.50 -31.04
C ALA A 122 -22.31 14.23 -31.71
N ILE A 123 -22.80 13.05 -31.33
CA ILE A 123 -22.30 11.75 -31.81
C ILE A 123 -23.45 10.89 -32.34
N GLY A 124 -23.31 10.40 -33.57
CA GLY A 124 -24.27 9.49 -34.23
C GLY A 124 -25.19 10.17 -35.25
N SER A 125 -25.82 9.36 -36.10
CA SER A 125 -26.80 9.81 -37.10
C SER A 125 -28.17 10.09 -36.47
N ASP A 126 -29.02 10.81 -37.20
CA ASP A 126 -30.41 11.06 -36.79
C ASP A 126 -31.24 9.77 -36.73
N GLU A 127 -30.97 8.82 -37.63
CA GLU A 127 -31.59 7.48 -37.66
C GLU A 127 -31.29 6.66 -36.40
N ALA A 128 -30.06 6.75 -35.86
CA ALA A 128 -29.65 6.10 -34.61
C ALA A 128 -30.09 6.89 -33.35
N GLY A 129 -30.53 8.13 -33.53
CA GLY A 129 -30.77 9.12 -32.47
C GLY A 129 -29.44 9.59 -31.86
N PRO A 130 -28.96 10.81 -32.14
CA PRO A 130 -27.63 11.25 -31.70
C PRO A 130 -27.55 11.43 -30.18
N LEU A 131 -26.35 11.21 -29.63
CA LEU A 131 -25.95 11.77 -28.35
C LEU A 131 -25.60 13.24 -28.53
N VAL A 132 -25.84 14.03 -27.48
CA VAL A 132 -25.33 15.39 -27.33
C VAL A 132 -24.76 15.53 -25.92
N LEU A 133 -23.45 15.71 -25.81
CA LEU A 133 -22.78 16.15 -24.59
C LEU A 133 -22.60 17.65 -24.65
N ILE A 134 -23.01 18.39 -23.62
CA ILE A 134 -22.69 19.80 -23.44
C ILE A 134 -21.77 19.94 -22.23
N THR A 135 -20.65 20.65 -22.36
CA THR A 135 -19.87 21.16 -21.23
C THR A 135 -20.09 22.66 -21.07
N LEU A 136 -20.34 23.11 -19.84
CA LEU A 136 -20.54 24.51 -19.50
C LEU A 136 -19.42 25.05 -18.62
N ASP A 137 -18.86 26.20 -19.00
CA ASP A 137 -18.14 27.07 -18.07
C ASP A 137 -19.14 27.76 -17.12
N SER A 138 -19.61 27.00 -16.14
CA SER A 138 -20.62 27.39 -15.15
C SER A 138 -20.38 26.68 -13.82
N LEU A 139 -20.85 27.24 -12.71
CA LEU A 139 -20.93 26.53 -11.43
C LEU A 139 -21.83 25.29 -11.53
N GLY A 140 -22.93 25.41 -12.29
CA GLY A 140 -23.94 24.36 -12.45
C GLY A 140 -25.32 24.92 -12.78
N VAL A 141 -26.17 24.08 -13.37
CA VAL A 141 -27.56 24.38 -13.73
C VAL A 141 -28.51 23.36 -13.11
N ARG A 142 -29.77 23.74 -12.86
CA ARG A 142 -30.79 22.82 -12.39
C ARG A 142 -31.35 21.94 -13.50
N GLU A 143 -31.85 20.75 -13.15
CA GLU A 143 -32.40 19.80 -14.13
C GLU A 143 -33.55 20.38 -14.95
N THR A 144 -34.32 21.31 -14.37
CA THR A 144 -35.38 22.05 -15.08
C THR A 144 -34.85 22.78 -16.33
N HIS A 145 -33.65 23.35 -16.26
CA HIS A 145 -33.01 24.03 -17.40
C HIS A 145 -32.51 23.02 -18.45
N VAL A 146 -31.99 21.87 -18.00
CA VAL A 146 -31.56 20.78 -18.88
C VAL A 146 -32.76 20.14 -19.58
N ASN A 147 -33.88 19.99 -18.89
CA ASN A 147 -35.14 19.48 -19.43
C ASN A 147 -35.78 20.45 -20.44
N GLU A 148 -35.72 21.76 -20.19
CA GLU A 148 -36.14 22.79 -21.16
C GLU A 148 -35.28 22.74 -22.44
N ALA A 149 -33.95 22.67 -22.31
CA ALA A 149 -33.05 22.49 -23.46
C ALA A 149 -33.31 21.15 -24.19
N ALA A 150 -33.54 20.06 -23.46
CA ALA A 150 -33.91 18.77 -24.02
C ALA A 150 -35.24 18.82 -24.78
N GLN A 151 -36.25 19.54 -24.28
CA GLN A 151 -37.54 19.70 -24.94
C GLN A 151 -37.40 20.46 -26.26
N ARG A 152 -36.60 21.53 -26.29
CA ARG A 152 -36.29 22.30 -27.50
C ARG A 152 -35.56 21.46 -28.55
N LEU A 153 -34.53 20.72 -28.13
CA LEU A 153 -33.75 19.83 -29.00
C LEU A 153 -34.56 18.63 -29.47
N SER A 154 -35.40 18.03 -28.62
CA SER A 154 -36.31 16.95 -29.00
C SER A 154 -37.32 17.39 -30.06
N LYS A 155 -37.85 18.63 -29.95
CA LYS A 155 -38.84 19.16 -30.89
C LYS A 155 -38.28 19.45 -32.29
N ARG A 156 -37.00 19.84 -32.39
CA ARG A 156 -36.36 20.24 -33.66
C ARG A 156 -35.45 19.16 -34.27
N TYR A 157 -34.78 18.36 -33.45
CA TYR A 157 -33.74 17.41 -33.86
C TYR A 157 -33.97 15.98 -33.32
N GLY A 158 -35.08 15.70 -32.63
CA GLY A 158 -35.40 14.35 -32.12
C GLY A 158 -34.51 13.84 -30.98
N VAL A 159 -33.65 14.68 -30.40
CA VAL A 159 -32.76 14.31 -29.28
C VAL A 159 -33.59 13.95 -28.05
N ARG A 160 -33.55 12.67 -27.64
CA ARG A 160 -34.23 12.19 -26.41
C ARG A 160 -33.46 12.65 -25.18
N ARG A 161 -34.15 12.93 -24.06
CA ARG A 161 -33.52 13.35 -22.79
C ARG A 161 -32.40 12.40 -22.30
N ALA A 162 -32.58 11.09 -22.43
CA ALA A 162 -31.56 10.09 -22.10
C ALA A 162 -30.28 10.20 -22.94
N ARG A 163 -30.32 10.87 -24.10
CA ARG A 163 -29.20 11.12 -25.02
C ARG A 163 -28.63 12.54 -24.94
N LEU A 164 -29.16 13.40 -24.05
CA LEU A 164 -28.57 14.69 -23.72
C LEU A 164 -27.96 14.62 -22.32
N ALA A 165 -26.68 14.97 -22.20
CA ALA A 165 -25.99 15.16 -20.93
C ALA A 165 -25.40 16.58 -20.88
N VAL A 166 -25.52 17.25 -19.74
CA VAL A 166 -24.96 18.60 -19.53
C VAL A 166 -24.06 18.57 -18.31
N ALA A 167 -22.75 18.62 -18.52
CA ALA A 167 -21.73 18.63 -17.47
C ALA A 167 -21.17 20.05 -17.28
N PHE A 168 -20.69 20.38 -16.08
CA PHE A 168 -20.14 21.71 -15.78
C PHE A 168 -18.68 21.65 -15.29
N SER A 169 -17.91 22.71 -15.59
CA SER A 169 -16.57 22.91 -15.04
C SER A 169 -16.57 23.32 -13.56
N HIS A 170 -17.75 23.62 -13.02
CA HIS A 170 -17.95 24.05 -11.64
C HIS A 170 -17.08 25.27 -11.27
N SER A 171 -16.90 26.21 -12.19
CA SER A 171 -16.13 27.44 -11.92
C SER A 171 -16.86 28.37 -10.97
N HIS A 172 -16.22 28.66 -9.83
CA HIS A 172 -16.66 29.65 -8.84
C HIS A 172 -16.44 31.09 -9.30
N THR A 173 -16.03 31.33 -10.55
CA THR A 173 -15.93 32.66 -11.18
C THR A 173 -16.89 32.82 -12.36
N THR A 174 -18.01 32.09 -12.35
CA THR A 174 -19.07 32.18 -13.38
C THR A 174 -20.34 32.86 -12.86
N PRO A 175 -21.18 33.44 -13.74
CA PRO A 175 -22.45 34.05 -13.34
C PRO A 175 -23.40 33.07 -12.61
N LYS A 176 -24.19 33.61 -11.68
CA LYS A 176 -25.26 32.86 -11.02
C LYS A 176 -26.40 32.58 -12.00
N VAL A 177 -26.96 31.39 -11.83
CA VAL A 177 -28.19 30.89 -12.46
C VAL A 177 -29.27 30.80 -11.37
N SER A 178 -30.53 31.06 -11.70
CA SER A 178 -31.65 30.93 -10.77
C SER A 178 -31.88 29.45 -10.38
N GLY A 179 -32.34 29.16 -9.16
CA GLY A 179 -32.51 27.78 -8.67
C GLY A 179 -31.21 27.07 -8.23
N ALA A 180 -30.03 27.60 -8.60
CA ALA A 180 -28.72 27.07 -8.26
C ALA A 180 -28.11 27.80 -7.04
N CYS A 181 -28.25 27.21 -5.86
CA CYS A 181 -27.84 27.78 -4.56
C CYS A 181 -28.45 29.16 -4.28
N ASP A 182 -29.78 29.24 -4.12
CA ASP A 182 -30.47 30.53 -3.98
C ASP A 182 -30.26 31.21 -2.62
N THR A 183 -29.91 30.45 -1.58
CA THR A 183 -29.58 30.99 -0.24
C THR A 183 -28.08 31.26 -0.05
N ILE A 184 -27.24 31.04 -1.06
CA ILE A 184 -25.76 31.08 -0.95
C ILE A 184 -25.18 32.37 -0.34
N PHE A 185 -25.80 33.52 -0.62
CA PHE A 185 -25.33 34.81 -0.10
C PHE A 185 -25.78 35.11 1.33
N SER A 186 -26.64 34.27 1.92
CA SER A 186 -27.21 34.45 3.27
C SER A 186 -27.86 35.83 3.49
N SER A 187 -28.40 36.42 2.41
CA SER A 187 -28.99 37.74 2.36
C SER A 187 -29.84 37.89 1.08
N PRO A 188 -30.91 38.70 1.06
CA PRO A 188 -31.70 38.93 -0.14
C PRO A 188 -30.85 39.44 -1.30
N ILE A 189 -31.10 38.91 -2.51
CA ILE A 189 -30.53 39.44 -3.75
C ILE A 189 -31.35 40.69 -4.13
N PRO A 190 -30.71 41.85 -4.40
CA PRO A 190 -31.42 43.03 -4.90
C PRO A 190 -32.19 42.73 -6.18
N VAL A 191 -33.40 43.29 -6.33
CA VAL A 191 -34.32 42.98 -7.44
C VAL A 191 -33.67 43.17 -8.81
N GLU A 192 -32.86 44.22 -8.99
CA GLU A 192 -32.12 44.45 -10.24
C GLU A 192 -31.06 43.36 -10.53
N HIS A 193 -30.35 42.88 -9.51
CA HIS A 193 -29.38 41.80 -9.67
C HIS A 193 -30.11 40.49 -9.99
N GLN A 194 -31.26 40.23 -9.35
CA GLN A 194 -32.06 39.04 -9.61
C GLN A 194 -32.58 39.03 -11.06
N ALA A 195 -33.10 40.15 -11.56
CA ALA A 195 -33.55 40.26 -12.94
C ALA A 195 -32.43 39.97 -13.97
N ARG A 196 -31.17 40.28 -13.65
CA ARG A 196 -30.01 39.95 -14.51
C ARG A 196 -29.55 38.50 -14.40
N ILE A 197 -29.73 37.87 -13.23
CA ILE A 197 -29.56 36.42 -13.02
C ILE A 197 -30.64 35.65 -13.80
N ASP A 198 -31.89 36.09 -13.76
CA ASP A 198 -33.01 35.47 -14.50
C ASP A 198 -32.80 35.61 -16.01
N ARG A 199 -32.39 36.79 -16.48
CA ARG A 199 -31.98 37.00 -17.87
C ARG A 199 -30.83 36.06 -18.25
N TYR A 200 -29.76 36.02 -17.46
CA TYR A 200 -28.62 35.14 -17.75
C TYR A 200 -29.02 33.66 -17.79
N THR A 201 -29.96 33.25 -16.94
CA THR A 201 -30.52 31.88 -16.94
C THR A 201 -31.21 31.57 -18.27
N SER A 202 -31.98 32.51 -18.84
CA SER A 202 -32.57 32.37 -20.17
C SER A 202 -31.50 32.35 -21.27
N ASP A 203 -30.58 33.33 -21.26
CA ASP A 203 -29.50 33.47 -22.24
C ASP A 203 -28.63 32.17 -22.28
N LEU A 204 -28.40 31.53 -21.12
CA LEU A 204 -27.67 30.26 -20.99
C LEU A 204 -28.45 29.06 -21.56
N ILE A 205 -29.78 28.99 -21.39
CA ILE A 205 -30.62 27.91 -21.97
C ILE A 205 -30.70 28.05 -23.49
N ASP A 206 -30.77 29.28 -23.99
CA ASP A 206 -30.68 29.58 -25.41
C ASP A 206 -29.30 29.16 -25.95
N GLY A 207 -28.21 29.50 -25.24
CA GLY A 207 -26.84 29.09 -25.56
C GLY A 207 -26.63 27.57 -25.58
N MET A 208 -27.15 26.83 -24.58
CA MET A 208 -27.16 25.36 -24.55
C MET A 208 -27.88 24.78 -25.78
N THR A 209 -29.04 25.32 -26.12
CA THR A 209 -29.83 24.87 -27.28
C THR A 209 -29.09 25.17 -28.59
N ALA A 210 -28.49 26.35 -28.71
CA ALA A 210 -27.77 26.80 -29.90
C ALA A 210 -26.47 26.02 -30.14
N VAL A 211 -25.68 25.74 -29.10
CA VAL A 211 -24.42 24.98 -29.26
C VAL A 211 -24.69 23.53 -29.60
N ALA A 212 -25.72 22.92 -29.00
CA ALA A 212 -26.16 21.57 -29.35
C ALA A 212 -26.65 21.48 -30.80
N ALA A 213 -27.46 22.45 -31.25
CA ALA A 213 -27.89 22.56 -32.65
C ALA A 213 -26.70 22.68 -33.61
N ALA A 214 -25.73 23.56 -33.32
CA ALA A 214 -24.53 23.73 -34.14
C ALA A 214 -23.65 22.46 -34.18
N ALA A 215 -23.49 21.74 -33.06
CA ALA A 215 -22.78 20.48 -33.03
C ALA A 215 -23.51 19.38 -33.83
N LEU A 216 -24.85 19.35 -33.80
CA LEU A 216 -25.65 18.44 -34.63
C LEU A 216 -25.53 18.76 -36.14
N GLU A 217 -25.28 20.02 -36.49
CA GLU A 217 -25.11 20.49 -37.87
C GLU A 217 -23.65 20.31 -38.39
N ASP A 218 -22.61 20.33 -37.53
CA ASP A 218 -21.19 20.03 -37.87
C ASP A 218 -20.85 18.52 -37.91
N ARG A 219 -21.85 17.62 -37.88
CA ARG A 219 -21.61 16.17 -37.87
C ARG A 219 -21.00 15.67 -39.19
N ARG A 220 -19.76 15.17 -39.11
CA ARG A 220 -19.01 14.54 -40.20
C ARG A 220 -18.23 13.31 -39.71
N PRO A 221 -17.82 12.39 -40.61
CA PRO A 221 -17.14 11.15 -40.21
C PRO A 221 -15.87 11.40 -39.39
N ALA A 222 -15.77 10.71 -38.26
CA ALA A 222 -14.66 10.80 -37.32
C ALA A 222 -14.43 9.45 -36.62
N ARG A 223 -13.20 9.25 -36.12
CA ARG A 223 -12.86 8.17 -35.19
C ARG A 223 -12.90 8.72 -33.76
N LEU A 224 -13.39 7.88 -32.85
CA LEU A 224 -13.41 8.15 -31.41
C LEU A 224 -12.42 7.21 -30.72
N SER A 225 -11.61 7.75 -29.82
CA SER A 225 -10.79 6.97 -28.89
C SER A 225 -10.77 7.64 -27.52
N TRP A 226 -10.33 6.93 -26.49
CA TRP A 226 -10.15 7.49 -25.16
C TRP A 226 -8.98 6.84 -24.42
N ALA A 227 -8.46 7.54 -23.42
CA ALA A 227 -7.44 7.02 -22.51
C ALA A 227 -7.60 7.67 -21.13
N THR A 228 -7.02 7.06 -20.09
CA THR A 228 -6.98 7.65 -18.75
C THR A 228 -5.55 7.97 -18.35
N GLY A 229 -5.29 9.23 -18.05
CA GLY A 229 -4.05 9.75 -17.49
C GLY A 229 -4.14 10.04 -16.00
N ARG A 230 -3.13 10.73 -15.46
CA ARG A 230 -3.12 11.24 -14.09
C ARG A 230 -2.58 12.67 -14.02
N VAL A 231 -3.19 13.50 -13.18
CA VAL A 231 -2.72 14.86 -12.88
C VAL A 231 -2.65 15.09 -11.37
N GLY A 232 -1.65 15.82 -10.91
CA GLY A 232 -1.24 15.87 -9.49
C GLY A 232 -1.81 17.01 -8.65
N PHE A 233 -2.35 18.08 -9.24
CA PHE A 233 -2.66 19.30 -8.48
C PHE A 233 -3.92 19.25 -7.60
N ALA A 234 -4.71 18.17 -7.63
CA ALA A 234 -5.88 18.03 -6.75
C ALA A 234 -5.42 17.61 -5.34
N LYS A 235 -6.07 18.14 -4.30
CA LYS A 235 -5.80 17.80 -2.90
C LYS A 235 -7.11 17.73 -2.13
N ASN A 236 -7.27 16.71 -1.30
CA ASN A 236 -8.43 16.63 -0.41
C ASN A 236 -8.43 17.83 0.55
N ARG A 237 -9.57 18.50 0.65
CA ARG A 237 -9.77 19.75 1.43
C ARG A 237 -10.40 19.50 2.81
N ARG A 238 -10.57 18.23 3.18
CA ARG A 238 -11.19 17.74 4.41
C ARG A 238 -10.08 17.25 5.37
N PRO A 239 -9.93 15.97 5.80
CA PRO A 239 -8.76 15.59 6.59
C PRO A 239 -7.49 15.61 5.72
N GLN A 240 -6.36 15.92 6.34
CA GLN A 240 -5.06 15.85 5.68
C GLN A 240 -4.75 14.38 5.32
N GLY A 241 -4.62 14.08 4.03
CA GLY A 241 -4.43 12.71 3.54
C GLY A 241 -5.72 11.99 3.11
N GLY A 242 -6.89 12.67 3.13
CA GLY A 242 -8.13 12.12 2.59
C GLY A 242 -8.05 11.75 1.10
N PRO A 243 -8.93 10.88 0.60
CA PRO A 243 -8.87 10.35 -0.77
C PRO A 243 -8.97 11.44 -1.85
N VAL A 244 -8.31 11.22 -2.99
CA VAL A 244 -8.35 12.12 -4.16
C VAL A 244 -8.35 11.28 -5.43
N ASP A 245 -9.29 11.54 -6.34
CA ASP A 245 -9.24 10.96 -7.68
C ASP A 245 -8.34 11.79 -8.60
N HIS A 246 -7.11 11.32 -8.78
CA HIS A 246 -6.13 11.93 -9.68
C HIS A 246 -6.31 11.53 -11.15
N GLY A 247 -7.31 10.68 -11.47
CA GLY A 247 -7.55 10.22 -12.83
C GLY A 247 -7.99 11.35 -13.78
N LEU A 248 -7.43 11.35 -14.99
CA LEU A 248 -7.82 12.22 -16.09
C LEU A 248 -8.25 11.36 -17.29
N PRO A 249 -9.49 10.85 -17.33
CA PRO A 249 -10.03 10.27 -18.56
C PRO A 249 -10.21 11.36 -19.63
N VAL A 250 -9.78 11.05 -20.86
CA VAL A 250 -9.76 11.94 -22.02
C VAL A 250 -10.31 11.20 -23.24
N LEU A 251 -11.26 11.80 -23.94
CA LEU A 251 -11.85 11.34 -25.19
C LEU A 251 -11.33 12.22 -26.32
N PHE A 252 -10.84 11.58 -27.37
CA PHE A 252 -10.27 12.19 -28.55
C PHE A 252 -11.20 11.97 -29.74
N VAL A 253 -11.42 13.05 -30.51
CA VAL A 253 -12.20 13.02 -31.76
C VAL A 253 -11.27 13.36 -32.90
N LYS A 254 -10.91 12.38 -33.73
CA LYS A 254 -10.09 12.59 -34.93
C LYS A 254 -10.95 12.56 -36.19
N SER A 255 -10.76 13.55 -37.05
CA SER A 255 -11.37 13.63 -38.37
C SER A 255 -10.99 12.44 -39.24
N LEU A 256 -11.93 11.86 -40.00
CA LEU A 256 -11.62 10.78 -40.94
C LEU A 256 -11.00 11.30 -42.26
N GLU A 257 -11.09 12.61 -42.52
CA GLU A 257 -10.63 13.25 -43.76
C GLU A 257 -9.11 13.52 -43.76
N ASP A 258 -8.58 13.96 -42.62
CA ASP A 258 -7.21 14.50 -42.46
C ASP A 258 -6.51 14.05 -41.16
N ASP A 259 -7.11 13.13 -40.38
CA ASP A 259 -6.68 12.67 -39.03
C ASP A 259 -6.53 13.80 -37.98
N ALA A 260 -6.95 15.03 -38.30
CA ALA A 260 -6.83 16.18 -37.42
C ALA A 260 -7.71 16.03 -36.17
N LEU A 261 -7.19 16.48 -35.02
CA LEU A 261 -7.94 16.53 -33.77
C LEU A 261 -9.03 17.59 -33.86
N ARG A 262 -10.30 17.18 -33.75
CA ARG A 262 -11.47 18.05 -33.83
C ARG A 262 -12.06 18.41 -32.47
N ALA A 263 -11.98 17.51 -31.51
CA ALA A 263 -12.41 17.78 -30.15
C ALA A 263 -11.66 16.91 -29.14
N VAL A 264 -11.55 17.44 -27.93
CA VAL A 264 -11.10 16.74 -26.74
C VAL A 264 -12.16 16.94 -25.67
N TYR A 265 -12.62 15.87 -25.03
CA TYR A 265 -13.37 15.96 -23.78
C TYR A 265 -12.55 15.35 -22.66
N ALA A 266 -12.47 15.99 -21.50
CA ALA A 266 -11.77 15.47 -20.33
C ALA A 266 -12.51 15.80 -19.04
N THR A 267 -12.35 14.95 -18.02
CA THR A 267 -12.84 15.22 -16.67
C THR A 267 -11.76 15.06 -15.63
N TYR A 268 -11.73 15.97 -14.65
CA TYR A 268 -10.78 15.90 -13.54
C TYR A 268 -11.48 16.21 -12.22
N ALA A 269 -11.21 15.44 -11.17
CA ALA A 269 -11.94 15.50 -9.91
C ALA A 269 -11.38 16.58 -8.97
N CYS A 270 -11.57 17.84 -9.34
CA CYS A 270 -11.09 18.99 -8.58
C CYS A 270 -12.04 20.18 -8.73
N HIS A 271 -12.28 20.94 -7.67
CA HIS A 271 -13.00 22.20 -7.77
C HIS A 271 -12.28 23.25 -8.65
N CYS A 272 -13.03 24.00 -9.46
CA CYS A 272 -12.56 25.22 -10.12
C CYS A 272 -12.70 26.44 -9.18
N VAL A 273 -11.77 26.53 -8.21
CA VAL A 273 -11.74 27.54 -7.13
C VAL A 273 -10.39 28.25 -7.01
N THR A 274 -9.48 28.12 -7.98
CA THR A 274 -8.16 28.75 -7.92
C THR A 274 -8.30 30.28 -7.92
N LEU A 275 -9.31 30.80 -8.63
CA LEU A 275 -9.70 32.21 -8.62
C LEU A 275 -10.95 32.43 -7.74
N SER A 276 -10.93 33.50 -6.96
CA SER A 276 -12.08 33.94 -6.12
C SER A 276 -12.37 35.44 -6.22
N ASN A 277 -11.64 36.16 -7.08
CA ASN A 277 -11.99 37.53 -7.45
C ASN A 277 -13.39 37.61 -8.08
N ASN A 278 -13.90 38.83 -8.23
CA ASN A 278 -15.26 39.08 -8.70
C ASN A 278 -15.30 39.34 -10.22
N LYS A 279 -14.53 38.58 -11.00
CA LYS A 279 -14.43 38.69 -12.47
C LYS A 279 -14.77 37.35 -13.12
N ILE A 280 -15.37 37.39 -14.31
CA ILE A 280 -15.82 36.20 -15.04
C ILE A 280 -14.62 35.40 -15.56
N SER A 281 -14.59 34.09 -15.29
CA SER A 281 -13.53 33.18 -15.74
C SER A 281 -13.99 31.72 -15.75
N GLY A 282 -13.37 30.89 -16.59
CA GLY A 282 -13.50 29.44 -16.56
C GLY A 282 -12.62 28.74 -15.51
N ASP A 283 -11.87 29.51 -14.71
CA ASP A 283 -10.85 29.02 -13.76
C ASP A 283 -9.82 28.09 -14.45
N TRP A 284 -9.11 27.20 -13.72
CA TRP A 284 -8.10 26.33 -14.33
C TRP A 284 -8.65 25.49 -15.50
N ALA A 285 -9.94 25.12 -15.51
CA ALA A 285 -10.56 24.40 -16.61
C ALA A 285 -10.63 25.27 -17.88
N GLY A 286 -11.00 26.54 -17.77
CA GLY A 286 -10.97 27.50 -18.89
C GLY A 286 -9.55 27.74 -19.41
N PHE A 287 -8.55 27.76 -18.52
CA PHE A 287 -7.14 27.86 -18.93
C PHE A 287 -6.68 26.57 -19.65
N ALA A 288 -7.03 25.38 -19.15
CA ALA A 288 -6.77 24.09 -19.81
C ALA A 288 -7.36 24.04 -21.23
N GLN A 289 -8.63 24.44 -21.37
CA GLN A 289 -9.30 24.51 -22.67
C GLN A 289 -8.51 25.36 -23.67
N ARG A 290 -8.10 26.57 -23.26
CA ARG A 290 -7.36 27.50 -24.12
C ARG A 290 -5.97 26.96 -24.49
N GLU A 291 -5.29 26.32 -23.55
CA GLU A 291 -3.97 25.72 -23.77
C GLU A 291 -4.06 24.59 -24.81
N ILE A 292 -5.00 23.64 -24.64
CA ILE A 292 -5.23 22.53 -25.60
C ILE A 292 -5.63 23.07 -26.98
N GLU A 293 -6.54 24.04 -27.06
CA GLU A 293 -6.94 24.68 -28.33
C GLU A 293 -5.80 25.47 -28.99
N SER A 294 -4.79 25.92 -28.23
CA SER A 294 -3.60 26.57 -28.79
C SER A 294 -2.59 25.58 -29.38
N ARG A 295 -2.49 24.38 -28.80
CA ARG A 295 -1.64 23.28 -29.28
C ARG A 295 -2.25 22.57 -30.49
N HIS A 296 -3.59 22.49 -30.55
CA HIS A 296 -4.36 21.91 -31.66
C HIS A 296 -5.32 22.93 -32.29
N PRO A 297 -4.83 23.87 -33.12
CA PRO A 297 -5.68 24.87 -33.76
C PRO A 297 -6.82 24.26 -34.57
N GLY A 298 -8.06 24.58 -34.20
CA GLY A 298 -9.28 24.05 -34.83
C GLY A 298 -9.95 22.91 -34.04
N ALA A 299 -9.28 22.35 -33.03
CA ALA A 299 -9.92 21.50 -32.04
C ALA A 299 -10.83 22.31 -31.10
N ILE A 300 -11.81 21.64 -30.48
CA ILE A 300 -12.64 22.19 -29.41
C ILE A 300 -12.36 21.40 -28.13
N ALA A 301 -11.81 22.06 -27.11
CA ALA A 301 -11.49 21.42 -25.83
C ALA A 301 -12.64 21.60 -24.83
N MET A 302 -13.12 20.51 -24.25
CA MET A 302 -14.29 20.44 -23.38
C MET A 302 -13.88 19.87 -22.02
N LEU A 303 -14.07 20.64 -20.95
CA LEU A 303 -13.67 20.26 -19.59
C LEU A 303 -14.89 20.24 -18.65
N SER A 304 -14.96 19.25 -17.76
CA SER A 304 -15.93 19.19 -16.66
C SER A 304 -15.35 18.43 -15.45
N ILE A 305 -16.06 18.36 -14.33
CA ILE A 305 -15.50 17.86 -13.07
C ILE A 305 -15.89 16.39 -12.80
N GLY A 306 -14.91 15.61 -12.35
CA GLY A 306 -15.11 14.23 -11.88
C GLY A 306 -15.68 14.16 -10.45
N CYS A 307 -15.74 12.98 -9.85
CA CYS A 307 -16.18 12.83 -8.46
C CYS A 307 -15.09 13.40 -7.51
N GLY A 308 -15.22 14.67 -7.13
CA GLY A 308 -14.19 15.43 -6.42
C GLY A 308 -14.72 16.56 -5.55
N SER A 309 -15.91 16.41 -4.97
CA SER A 309 -16.50 17.46 -4.12
C SER A 309 -15.75 17.68 -2.80
N ASP A 310 -14.90 16.75 -2.40
CA ASP A 310 -13.95 16.87 -1.31
C ASP A 310 -12.53 17.28 -1.76
N ALA A 311 -12.32 17.64 -3.04
CA ALA A 311 -11.03 18.05 -3.57
C ALA A 311 -10.99 19.52 -4.05
N ASN A 312 -9.95 20.25 -3.63
CA ASN A 312 -9.57 21.58 -4.14
C ASN A 312 -8.20 21.51 -4.83
N PRO A 313 -7.82 22.52 -5.63
CA PRO A 313 -6.45 22.66 -6.11
C PRO A 313 -5.48 22.83 -4.92
N ALA A 314 -4.30 22.21 -5.00
CA ALA A 314 -3.29 22.24 -3.94
C ALA A 314 -2.72 23.65 -3.67
N SER A 315 -2.86 24.58 -4.62
CA SER A 315 -2.62 26.02 -4.44
C SER A 315 -3.56 26.68 -3.43
N GLY A 316 -4.68 26.03 -3.11
CA GLY A 316 -5.83 26.65 -2.47
C GLY A 316 -6.48 27.72 -3.36
N VAL A 317 -7.25 28.60 -2.71
CA VAL A 317 -7.94 29.72 -3.34
C VAL A 317 -7.02 30.95 -3.40
N THR A 318 -6.65 31.38 -4.60
CA THR A 318 -5.55 32.34 -4.85
C THR A 318 -6.00 33.71 -5.38
N LYS A 319 -7.27 34.08 -5.17
CA LYS A 319 -7.89 35.37 -5.55
C LYS A 319 -7.90 35.66 -7.05
N ASP A 320 -6.92 36.37 -7.57
CA ASP A 320 -6.80 36.80 -8.97
C ASP A 320 -5.50 36.31 -9.63
N ASN A 321 -4.80 35.35 -8.99
CA ASN A 321 -3.60 34.74 -9.53
C ASN A 321 -3.90 33.81 -10.72
N THR A 322 -4.04 34.43 -11.89
CA THR A 322 -4.24 33.76 -13.18
C THR A 322 -3.06 32.89 -13.60
N ALA A 323 -1.85 33.11 -13.06
CA ALA A 323 -0.71 32.23 -13.32
C ALA A 323 -0.92 30.85 -12.70
N ALA A 324 -1.34 30.77 -11.42
CA ALA A 324 -1.66 29.49 -10.78
C ALA A 324 -2.76 28.69 -11.53
N ALA A 325 -3.79 29.39 -12.02
CA ALA A 325 -4.83 28.76 -12.85
C ALA A 325 -4.30 28.33 -14.23
N ALA A 326 -3.34 29.08 -14.81
CA ALA A 326 -2.66 28.71 -16.04
C ALA A 326 -1.76 27.49 -15.87
N ASP A 327 -0.97 27.42 -14.80
CA ASP A 327 -0.05 26.31 -14.51
C ASP A 327 -0.81 24.98 -14.27
N GLN A 328 -1.99 25.06 -13.65
CA GLN A 328 -2.92 23.93 -13.50
C GLN A 328 -3.54 23.55 -14.85
N GLY A 329 -3.94 24.54 -15.66
CA GLY A 329 -4.43 24.30 -17.02
C GLY A 329 -3.37 23.66 -17.94
N ALA A 330 -2.11 24.06 -17.79
CA ALA A 330 -0.97 23.49 -18.52
C ALA A 330 -0.74 22.03 -18.14
N GLN A 331 -0.81 21.66 -16.85
CA GLN A 331 -0.71 20.26 -16.43
C GLN A 331 -1.79 19.36 -17.05
N ILE A 332 -3.02 19.85 -17.20
CA ILE A 332 -4.08 19.13 -17.92
C ILE A 332 -3.70 18.98 -19.39
N ALA A 333 -3.24 20.06 -20.04
CA ALA A 333 -2.87 20.05 -21.45
C ALA A 333 -1.65 19.15 -21.74
N ASP A 334 -0.64 19.14 -20.87
CA ASP A 334 0.56 18.30 -20.98
C ASP A 334 0.19 16.81 -20.91
N GLU A 335 -0.71 16.43 -19.99
CA GLU A 335 -1.21 15.06 -19.91
C GLU A 335 -2.10 14.69 -21.11
N VAL A 336 -2.90 15.64 -21.62
CA VAL A 336 -3.65 15.45 -22.87
C VAL A 336 -2.73 15.22 -24.07
N GLU A 337 -1.62 15.96 -24.22
CA GLU A 337 -0.63 15.69 -25.28
C GLU A 337 0.03 14.31 -25.10
N ARG A 338 0.40 13.96 -23.86
CA ARG A 338 1.03 12.66 -23.55
C ARG A 338 0.11 11.49 -23.90
N LEU A 339 -1.19 11.62 -23.59
CA LEU A 339 -2.22 10.63 -23.91
C LEU A 339 -2.51 10.59 -25.42
N LEU A 340 -2.57 11.74 -26.11
CA LEU A 340 -2.78 11.82 -27.56
C LEU A 340 -1.64 11.17 -28.36
N ALA A 341 -0.42 11.18 -27.82
CA ALA A 341 0.75 10.50 -28.36
C ALA A 341 0.83 8.99 -28.01
N SER A 342 -0.13 8.46 -27.24
CA SER A 342 -0.19 7.06 -26.82
C SER A 342 -1.28 6.26 -27.56
N ASP A 343 -1.27 4.93 -27.41
CA ASP A 343 -2.28 4.04 -28.00
C ASP A 343 -3.63 4.15 -27.26
N ALA A 344 -4.36 5.24 -27.51
CA ALA A 344 -5.70 5.46 -26.97
C ALA A 344 -6.71 4.40 -27.45
N LEU A 345 -7.52 3.87 -26.53
CA LEU A 345 -8.48 2.80 -26.77
C LEU A 345 -9.59 3.26 -27.73
N PRO A 346 -9.82 2.57 -28.87
CA PRO A 346 -10.84 2.96 -29.83
C PRO A 346 -12.25 2.70 -29.30
N ILE A 347 -13.12 3.71 -29.35
CA ILE A 347 -14.54 3.61 -29.01
C ILE A 347 -15.28 3.03 -30.22
N ARG A 348 -16.13 2.01 -30.01
CA ARG A 348 -16.76 1.19 -31.07
C ARG A 348 -18.16 0.71 -30.68
N GLY A 349 -18.97 0.35 -31.69
CA GLY A 349 -20.26 -0.31 -31.49
C GLY A 349 -21.46 0.63 -31.31
N ASN A 350 -22.62 0.03 -31.05
CA ASN A 350 -23.90 0.76 -30.98
C ASN A 350 -24.05 1.53 -29.67
N ILE A 351 -24.66 2.71 -29.76
CA ILE A 351 -24.88 3.58 -28.60
C ILE A 351 -26.15 3.17 -27.85
N ARG A 352 -26.02 2.70 -26.61
CA ARG A 352 -27.10 2.63 -25.61
C ARG A 352 -27.03 3.87 -24.71
N ALA A 353 -28.19 4.36 -24.29
CA ALA A 353 -28.29 5.51 -23.39
C ALA A 353 -29.52 5.35 -22.48
N ALA A 354 -29.32 5.43 -21.17
CA ALA A 354 -30.36 5.27 -20.16
C ALA A 354 -30.29 6.40 -19.13
N THR A 355 -31.42 6.69 -18.48
CA THR A 355 -31.52 7.69 -17.42
C THR A 355 -32.62 7.26 -16.45
N SER A 356 -32.43 7.52 -15.17
CA SER A 356 -33.44 7.32 -14.13
C SER A 356 -33.21 8.31 -12.98
N HIS A 357 -34.16 8.37 -12.06
CA HIS A 357 -34.05 9.13 -10.83
C HIS A 357 -34.08 8.19 -9.63
N VAL A 358 -33.33 8.53 -8.59
CA VAL A 358 -33.39 7.87 -7.28
C VAL A 358 -33.74 8.88 -6.20
N ALA A 359 -34.66 8.52 -5.31
CA ALA A 359 -35.07 9.37 -4.21
C ALA A 359 -34.00 9.37 -3.12
N LEU A 360 -33.27 10.49 -2.94
CA LEU A 360 -32.29 10.66 -1.86
C LEU A 360 -32.96 11.34 -0.66
N PRO A 361 -33.29 10.63 0.43
CA PRO A 361 -34.03 11.20 1.56
C PRO A 361 -33.23 12.29 2.27
N LEU A 362 -33.93 13.32 2.74
CA LEU A 362 -33.41 14.27 3.72
C LEU A 362 -33.69 13.76 5.14
N GLN A 363 -32.90 14.24 6.10
CA GLN A 363 -33.18 14.05 7.52
C GLN A 363 -34.47 14.80 7.90
N PRO A 364 -35.15 14.41 9.00
CA PRO A 364 -36.32 15.13 9.49
C PRO A 364 -36.00 16.62 9.69
N HIS A 365 -36.69 17.49 8.94
CA HIS A 365 -36.46 18.93 9.03
C HIS A 365 -37.04 19.52 10.33
N PRO A 366 -36.50 20.67 10.81
CA PRO A 366 -37.09 21.40 11.92
C PRO A 366 -38.60 21.62 11.75
N ASN A 367 -39.33 21.69 12.86
CA ASN A 367 -40.72 22.14 12.84
C ASN A 367 -40.79 23.66 12.67
N ARG A 368 -42.01 24.20 12.52
CA ARG A 368 -42.24 25.63 12.33
C ARG A 368 -41.62 26.48 13.46
N ASP A 369 -41.90 26.14 14.71
CA ASP A 369 -41.41 26.89 15.89
C ASP A 369 -39.88 26.90 15.96
N ASP A 370 -39.22 25.83 15.54
CA ASP A 370 -37.75 25.75 15.50
C ASP A 370 -37.17 26.56 14.34
N PHE A 371 -37.82 26.58 13.17
CA PHE A 371 -37.46 27.53 12.11
C PHE A 371 -37.67 28.98 12.53
N GLU A 372 -38.74 29.32 13.26
CA GLU A 372 -38.99 30.68 13.77
C GLU A 372 -37.91 31.12 14.77
N LYS A 373 -37.44 30.20 15.64
CA LYS A 373 -36.27 30.42 16.52
C LYS A 373 -34.94 30.56 15.77
N LEU A 374 -34.73 29.83 14.68
CA LEU A 374 -33.52 29.96 13.87
C LEU A 374 -33.53 31.25 13.03
N ALA A 375 -34.69 31.66 12.51
CA ALA A 375 -34.83 32.80 11.59
C ALA A 375 -34.42 34.15 12.20
N ILE A 376 -34.47 34.30 13.53
CA ILE A 376 -33.98 35.50 14.23
C ILE A 376 -32.45 35.56 14.35
N VAL A 377 -31.73 34.47 14.08
CA VAL A 377 -30.26 34.40 14.19
C VAL A 377 -29.61 34.85 12.87
N GLN A 378 -28.83 35.93 12.90
CA GLN A 378 -28.08 36.42 11.73
C GLN A 378 -26.94 35.45 11.35
N SER A 379 -27.29 34.42 10.57
CA SER A 379 -26.42 33.34 10.12
C SER A 379 -26.96 32.74 8.81
N PRO A 380 -26.15 31.96 8.06
CA PRO A 380 -26.64 31.21 6.90
C PRO A 380 -27.81 30.28 7.25
N ALA A 381 -27.76 29.62 8.41
CA ALA A 381 -28.83 28.75 8.89
C ALA A 381 -30.13 29.52 9.18
N GLY A 382 -30.03 30.70 9.82
CA GLY A 382 -31.19 31.55 10.08
C GLY A 382 -31.78 32.16 8.80
N TYR A 383 -30.95 32.56 7.83
CA TYR A 383 -31.44 33.01 6.53
C TYR A 383 -32.17 31.89 5.78
N ASN A 384 -31.63 30.67 5.80
CA ASN A 384 -32.30 29.50 5.24
C ASN A 384 -33.60 29.16 5.99
N ALA A 385 -33.64 29.26 7.32
CA ALA A 385 -34.85 29.06 8.10
C ALA A 385 -35.96 30.06 7.73
N ALA A 386 -35.62 31.35 7.59
CA ALA A 386 -36.53 32.38 7.08
C ALA A 386 -37.03 32.07 5.65
N TYR A 387 -36.15 31.53 4.80
CA TYR A 387 -36.53 31.07 3.46
C TYR A 387 -37.53 29.90 3.50
N GLN A 388 -37.32 28.89 4.36
CA GLN A 388 -38.27 27.77 4.52
C GLN A 388 -39.61 28.23 5.11
N LEU A 389 -39.63 29.15 6.07
CA LEU A 389 -40.86 29.76 6.59
C LEU A 389 -41.63 30.48 5.49
N ALA A 390 -40.95 31.28 4.67
CA ALA A 390 -41.59 31.98 3.55
C ALA A 390 -42.19 31.00 2.52
N LYS A 391 -41.65 29.78 2.35
CA LYS A 391 -42.28 28.71 1.55
C LYS A 391 -43.58 28.21 2.20
N LEU A 392 -43.54 27.90 3.49
CA LEU A 392 -44.72 27.46 4.26
C LEU A 392 -45.85 28.51 4.26
N GLU A 393 -45.50 29.80 4.36
CA GLU A 393 -46.45 30.92 4.28
C GLU A 393 -47.14 31.05 2.91
N ARG A 394 -46.48 30.62 1.83
CA ARG A 394 -47.08 30.52 0.49
C ARG A 394 -47.87 29.23 0.27
N GLY A 395 -47.95 28.36 1.27
CA GLY A 395 -48.61 27.05 1.18
C GLY A 395 -47.80 25.98 0.45
N GLU A 396 -46.50 26.20 0.25
CA GLU A 396 -45.60 25.19 -0.34
C GLU A 396 -45.20 24.14 0.71
N THR A 397 -45.04 22.89 0.27
CA THR A 397 -44.43 21.84 1.09
C THR A 397 -42.91 21.99 1.12
N LEU A 398 -42.31 21.70 2.28
CA LEU A 398 -40.85 21.54 2.36
C LEU A 398 -40.44 20.23 1.69
N ALA A 399 -39.20 20.17 1.21
CA ALA A 399 -38.65 18.95 0.62
C ALA A 399 -38.36 17.91 1.71
N ASP A 400 -38.71 16.66 1.44
CA ASP A 400 -38.35 15.48 2.25
C ASP A 400 -37.23 14.65 1.60
N ARG A 401 -36.87 14.96 0.34
CA ARG A 401 -35.86 14.27 -0.46
C ARG A 401 -35.34 15.15 -1.60
N ILE A 402 -34.31 14.68 -2.29
CA ILE A 402 -33.90 15.12 -3.62
C ILE A 402 -34.20 13.99 -4.61
N ASP A 403 -34.98 14.25 -5.65
CA ASP A 403 -35.16 13.31 -6.77
C ASP A 403 -33.91 13.42 -7.67
N TYR A 404 -32.97 12.49 -7.52
CA TYR A 404 -31.59 12.61 -8.01
C TYR A 404 -31.37 11.93 -9.37
N PRO A 405 -30.95 12.66 -10.43
CA PRO A 405 -30.77 12.09 -11.76
C PRO A 405 -29.46 11.32 -11.90
N ILE A 406 -29.55 10.12 -12.47
CA ILE A 406 -28.42 9.28 -12.87
C ILE A 406 -28.61 8.89 -14.33
N GLN A 407 -27.56 9.02 -15.14
CA GLN A 407 -27.58 8.73 -16.58
C GLN A 407 -26.36 7.91 -16.98
N THR A 408 -26.55 6.95 -17.89
CA THR A 408 -25.48 6.09 -18.43
C THR A 408 -25.49 6.10 -19.95
N TRP A 409 -24.32 6.20 -20.57
CA TRP A 409 -24.11 6.04 -22.01
C TRP A 409 -23.11 4.93 -22.25
N GLU A 410 -23.38 4.06 -23.22
CA GLU A 410 -22.54 2.91 -23.53
C GLU A 410 -22.28 2.86 -25.03
N PHE A 411 -21.02 2.66 -25.41
CA PHE A 411 -20.58 2.50 -26.79
C PHE A 411 -20.19 1.03 -27.00
N GLY A 412 -21.16 0.23 -27.46
CA GLY A 412 -21.02 -1.23 -27.53
C GLY A 412 -20.56 -1.79 -26.18
N GLU A 413 -19.44 -2.50 -26.18
CA GLU A 413 -18.73 -2.95 -24.96
C GLU A 413 -17.43 -2.17 -24.71
N SER A 414 -17.15 -1.12 -25.49
CA SER A 414 -15.85 -0.42 -25.50
C SER A 414 -15.68 0.65 -24.42
N LEU A 415 -16.78 1.32 -24.03
CA LEU A 415 -16.80 2.36 -23.01
C LEU A 415 -18.22 2.53 -22.44
N ALA A 416 -18.34 2.55 -21.12
CA ALA A 416 -19.50 3.05 -20.39
C ALA A 416 -19.14 4.38 -19.69
N MET A 417 -19.97 5.40 -19.90
CA MET A 417 -19.90 6.70 -19.22
C MET A 417 -21.07 6.82 -18.24
N VAL A 418 -20.79 7.19 -17.00
CA VAL A 418 -21.81 7.46 -15.96
C VAL A 418 -21.82 8.95 -15.64
N PHE A 419 -22.99 9.55 -15.64
CA PHE A 419 -23.23 10.96 -15.33
C PHE A 419 -24.04 11.07 -14.04
N LEU A 420 -23.47 11.74 -13.04
CA LEU A 420 -24.02 11.88 -11.70
C LEU A 420 -24.31 13.36 -11.38
N GLY A 421 -25.48 13.61 -10.78
CA GLY A 421 -25.89 14.95 -10.32
C GLY A 421 -25.09 15.47 -9.14
N GLY A 422 -25.13 16.79 -8.95
CA GLY A 422 -24.59 17.48 -7.77
C GLY A 422 -23.07 17.39 -7.60
N GLU A 423 -22.62 17.76 -6.41
CA GLU A 423 -21.22 17.74 -6.02
C GLU A 423 -20.87 16.40 -5.37
N VAL A 424 -20.55 15.40 -6.20
CA VAL A 424 -20.24 14.02 -5.77
C VAL A 424 -18.80 13.91 -5.27
N CYS A 425 -18.61 13.27 -4.11
CA CYS A 425 -17.29 13.03 -3.54
C CYS A 425 -16.57 11.84 -4.18
N CYS A 426 -15.25 11.76 -4.00
CA CYS A 426 -14.43 10.76 -4.68
C CYS A 426 -14.71 9.30 -4.30
N ASP A 427 -15.34 9.03 -3.15
CA ASP A 427 -15.69 7.67 -2.71
C ASP A 427 -16.57 6.94 -3.74
N TYR A 428 -17.54 7.63 -4.35
CA TYR A 428 -18.40 7.05 -5.40
C TYR A 428 -17.60 6.57 -6.61
N ALA A 429 -16.52 7.28 -6.98
CA ALA A 429 -15.65 6.87 -8.07
C ALA A 429 -14.75 5.69 -7.69
N ILE A 430 -14.35 5.60 -6.43
CA ILE A 430 -13.62 4.44 -5.89
C ILE A 430 -14.52 3.20 -5.91
N GLU A 431 -15.76 3.29 -5.43
CA GLU A 431 -16.70 2.16 -5.38
C GLU A 431 -17.18 1.71 -6.77
N LEU A 432 -17.49 2.64 -7.68
CA LEU A 432 -17.91 2.28 -9.04
C LEU A 432 -16.78 1.59 -9.82
N ARG A 433 -15.52 2.00 -9.63
CA ARG A 433 -14.35 1.31 -10.24
C ARG A 433 -14.02 -0.06 -9.63
N LYS A 434 -14.66 -0.45 -8.51
CA LYS A 434 -14.62 -1.84 -7.99
C LYS A 434 -15.73 -2.70 -8.60
N ARG A 435 -16.92 -2.12 -8.83
CA ARG A 435 -18.12 -2.81 -9.33
C ARG A 435 -18.12 -2.99 -10.86
N PHE A 436 -17.46 -2.09 -11.56
CA PHE A 436 -17.36 -2.08 -13.02
C PHE A 436 -15.90 -2.19 -13.48
N ASP A 437 -15.71 -2.66 -14.71
CA ASP A 437 -14.40 -2.73 -15.35
C ASP A 437 -13.85 -1.33 -15.54
N ALA A 438 -12.91 -0.94 -14.66
CA ALA A 438 -12.29 0.37 -14.65
C ALA A 438 -11.54 0.70 -15.96
N SER A 439 -11.15 -0.31 -16.75
CA SER A 439 -10.52 -0.10 -18.07
C SER A 439 -11.52 0.30 -19.16
N ARG A 440 -12.83 0.27 -18.86
CA ARG A 440 -13.96 0.58 -19.75
C ARG A 440 -15.02 1.48 -19.10
N LEU A 441 -14.70 2.11 -17.96
CA LEU A 441 -15.62 2.96 -17.20
C LEU A 441 -15.11 4.40 -17.08
N TRP A 442 -15.95 5.36 -17.44
CA TRP A 442 -15.75 6.80 -17.25
C TRP A 442 -16.80 7.34 -16.29
N LEU A 443 -16.39 8.13 -15.30
CA LEU A 443 -17.28 8.74 -14.32
C LEU A 443 -17.22 10.27 -14.39
N THR A 444 -18.37 10.89 -14.66
CA THR A 444 -18.57 12.35 -14.70
C THR A 444 -19.56 12.72 -13.60
N ALA A 445 -19.13 13.50 -12.62
CA ALA A 445 -20.05 14.14 -11.67
C ALA A 445 -20.45 15.52 -12.22
N TYR A 446 -21.08 16.38 -11.40
CA TYR A 446 -21.38 17.75 -11.81
C TYR A 446 -22.15 17.77 -13.15
N ALA A 447 -23.16 16.90 -13.28
CA ALA A 447 -23.89 16.65 -14.52
C ALA A 447 -25.41 16.62 -14.34
N ASN A 448 -26.15 17.19 -15.29
CA ASN A 448 -27.61 17.26 -15.41
C ASN A 448 -28.37 18.04 -14.32
N ASP A 449 -27.97 17.97 -13.06
CA ASP A 449 -28.54 18.79 -11.98
C ASP A 449 -27.47 19.26 -10.99
N PHE A 450 -27.56 20.51 -10.55
CA PHE A 450 -26.75 21.07 -9.47
C PHE A 450 -27.61 21.20 -8.20
N CYS A 451 -27.94 20.05 -7.61
CA CYS A 451 -28.91 19.91 -6.53
C CYS A 451 -28.36 20.17 -5.12
N ALA A 452 -27.21 19.58 -4.80
CA ALA A 452 -26.61 19.52 -3.48
C ALA A 452 -25.17 19.00 -3.56
N TYR A 453 -24.47 18.97 -2.43
CA TYR A 453 -23.42 17.99 -2.21
C TYR A 453 -24.01 16.59 -2.09
N ILE A 454 -23.31 15.61 -2.66
CA ILE A 454 -23.68 14.20 -2.60
C ILE A 454 -22.57 13.50 -1.79
N PRO A 455 -22.72 13.46 -0.44
CA PRO A 455 -21.71 12.89 0.43
C PRO A 455 -21.72 11.36 0.38
N SER A 456 -20.58 10.78 0.72
CA SER A 456 -20.43 9.37 1.11
C SER A 456 -20.96 9.13 2.51
N GLU A 457 -21.17 7.86 2.89
CA GLU A 457 -21.43 7.47 4.28
C GLU A 457 -20.22 7.79 5.18
N ARG A 458 -19.02 7.93 4.59
CA ARG A 458 -17.85 8.54 5.24
C ARG A 458 -18.09 10.02 5.52
N LEU A 459 -18.36 10.84 4.49
CA LEU A 459 -18.53 12.30 4.66
C LEU A 459 -19.74 12.67 5.54
N LEU A 460 -20.84 11.90 5.49
CA LEU A 460 -21.98 12.07 6.40
C LEU A 460 -21.59 11.85 7.87
N ARG A 461 -20.76 10.83 8.16
CA ARG A 461 -20.26 10.56 9.53
C ARG A 461 -19.24 11.59 10.00
N GLU A 462 -18.39 12.09 9.09
CA GLU A 462 -17.46 13.20 9.40
C GLU A 462 -18.20 14.53 9.66
N GLY A 463 -19.40 14.73 9.10
CA GLY A 463 -20.16 15.99 9.21
C GLY A 463 -19.46 17.17 8.53
N GLY A 464 -19.78 18.41 8.92
CA GLY A 464 -19.10 19.61 8.39
C GLY A 464 -19.42 19.95 6.92
N TYR A 465 -18.60 20.78 6.27
CA TYR A 465 -18.84 21.25 4.89
C TYR A 465 -18.46 20.18 3.85
N GLY A 466 -19.42 19.78 3.03
CA GLY A 466 -19.39 18.57 2.20
C GLY A 466 -19.99 17.33 2.90
N GLY A 467 -20.45 17.48 4.15
CA GLY A 467 -21.07 16.42 4.96
C GLY A 467 -22.38 16.88 5.61
N GLY A 468 -23.00 17.96 5.12
CA GLY A 468 -24.31 18.45 5.54
C GLY A 468 -24.35 19.89 6.05
N ALA A 469 -23.23 20.53 6.41
CA ALA A 469 -23.23 21.92 6.89
C ALA A 469 -23.55 22.95 5.77
N GLU A 470 -23.27 22.58 4.54
CA GLU A 470 -23.47 23.34 3.30
C GLU A 470 -24.92 23.35 2.80
N THR A 471 -25.76 22.43 3.29
CA THR A 471 -27.23 22.34 3.06
C THR A 471 -27.92 23.69 3.02
N VAL A 472 -27.54 24.59 3.94
CA VAL A 472 -28.13 25.93 4.10
C VAL A 472 -27.92 26.85 2.90
N TYR A 473 -26.95 26.57 2.03
CA TYR A 473 -26.66 27.33 0.81
C TYR A 473 -27.42 26.81 -0.43
N PHE A 474 -27.88 25.56 -0.38
CA PHE A 474 -28.69 24.91 -1.44
C PHE A 474 -30.20 25.09 -1.24
N ALA A 475 -30.61 25.94 -0.28
CA ALA A 475 -32.00 26.18 0.12
C ALA A 475 -32.77 24.91 0.56
N LEU A 476 -32.06 23.92 1.08
CA LEU A 476 -32.62 22.67 1.60
C LEU A 476 -33.05 22.83 3.08
N PRO A 477 -34.17 22.21 3.51
CA PRO A 477 -34.68 22.35 4.87
C PRO A 477 -33.93 21.50 5.92
N ALA A 478 -33.22 20.46 5.48
CA ALA A 478 -32.40 19.57 6.31
C ALA A 478 -31.29 18.92 5.46
N PRO A 479 -30.20 18.40 6.08
CA PRO A 479 -29.17 17.63 5.37
C PRO A 479 -29.73 16.32 4.79
N LEU A 480 -28.99 15.71 3.88
CA LEU A 480 -29.27 14.36 3.40
C LEU A 480 -29.17 13.32 4.53
N ALA A 481 -30.01 12.29 4.48
CA ALA A 481 -30.00 11.18 5.43
C ALA A 481 -29.02 10.06 4.99
N PRO A 482 -28.52 9.23 5.92
CA PRO A 482 -27.69 8.06 5.60
C PRO A 482 -28.38 7.05 4.67
N GLY A 483 -27.57 6.27 3.95
CA GLY A 483 -28.00 5.26 2.97
C GLY A 483 -27.93 5.71 1.51
N LEU A 484 -27.28 6.83 1.22
CA LEU A 484 -27.20 7.44 -0.13
C LEU A 484 -26.36 6.58 -1.09
N GLU A 485 -25.24 6.05 -0.59
CA GLU A 485 -24.31 5.28 -1.41
C GLU A 485 -24.98 4.06 -2.03
N ALA A 486 -25.67 3.26 -1.22
CA ALA A 486 -26.36 2.06 -1.69
C ALA A 486 -27.43 2.37 -2.75
N LEU A 487 -28.17 3.48 -2.58
CA LEU A 487 -29.20 3.94 -3.51
C LEU A 487 -28.60 4.37 -4.86
N ILE A 488 -27.52 5.15 -4.85
CA ILE A 488 -26.87 5.65 -6.08
C ILE A 488 -26.13 4.51 -6.80
N LEU A 489 -25.32 3.74 -6.07
CA LEU A 489 -24.54 2.63 -6.64
C LEU A 489 -25.46 1.57 -7.26
N GLY A 490 -26.53 1.18 -6.56
CA GLY A 490 -27.52 0.22 -7.06
C GLY A 490 -28.27 0.73 -8.31
N MET A 491 -28.55 2.04 -8.40
CA MET A 491 -29.16 2.62 -9.60
C MET A 491 -28.18 2.66 -10.79
N VAL A 492 -26.89 2.91 -10.56
CA VAL A 492 -25.86 2.81 -11.62
C VAL A 492 -25.73 1.36 -12.12
N GLU A 493 -25.75 0.37 -11.20
CA GLU A 493 -25.79 -1.07 -11.52
C GLU A 493 -27.04 -1.52 -12.28
N GLN A 494 -28.18 -0.87 -12.04
CA GLN A 494 -29.41 -1.13 -12.78
C GLN A 494 -29.38 -0.51 -14.20
N LEU A 495 -28.76 0.65 -14.35
CA LEU A 495 -28.74 1.40 -15.62
C LEU A 495 -27.65 0.93 -16.60
N THR A 496 -26.54 0.38 -16.09
CA THR A 496 -25.37 -0.04 -16.87
C THR A 496 -25.48 -1.51 -17.30
N SER A 497 -25.09 -1.84 -18.54
CA SER A 497 -25.07 -3.22 -19.04
C SER A 497 -24.16 -4.13 -18.19
N PRO A 498 -24.58 -5.38 -17.90
CA PRO A 498 -23.75 -6.36 -17.20
C PRO A 498 -22.37 -6.61 -17.82
N SER A 499 -22.20 -6.40 -19.14
CA SER A 499 -20.91 -6.53 -19.84
C SER A 499 -19.86 -5.48 -19.45
N PHE A 500 -20.24 -4.43 -18.72
CA PHE A 500 -19.31 -3.47 -18.12
C PHE A 500 -19.04 -3.72 -16.64
N ARG A 501 -19.71 -4.69 -16.00
CA ARG A 501 -19.30 -5.13 -14.66
C ARG A 501 -17.84 -5.54 -14.72
N ALA A 502 -17.13 -5.38 -13.61
CA ALA A 502 -15.82 -5.98 -13.51
C ALA A 502 -15.99 -7.47 -13.86
N ALA A 503 -15.07 -8.02 -14.65
CA ALA A 503 -14.98 -9.47 -14.69
C ALA A 503 -14.81 -9.91 -13.23
N ASP A 504 -15.68 -10.79 -12.75
CA ASP A 504 -15.57 -11.32 -11.40
C ASP A 504 -14.11 -11.76 -11.20
N ALA A 505 -13.52 -11.42 -10.06
CA ALA A 505 -12.14 -11.82 -9.75
C ALA A 505 -11.97 -13.35 -9.74
N ASP A 506 -13.10 -14.08 -9.72
CA ASP A 506 -13.26 -15.45 -10.19
C ASP A 506 -13.80 -15.51 -11.63
N GLY A 507 -12.94 -15.77 -12.61
CA GLY A 507 -13.34 -15.86 -14.02
C GLY A 507 -14.24 -17.07 -14.32
N ALA A 508 -15.57 -16.87 -14.35
CA ALA A 508 -16.54 -17.79 -14.94
C ALA A 508 -17.74 -17.04 -15.55
N THR A 509 -18.02 -17.28 -16.84
CA THR A 509 -19.19 -16.73 -17.52
C THR A 509 -20.48 -17.32 -16.94
N HIS A 510 -21.34 -16.49 -16.35
CA HIS A 510 -22.69 -16.91 -15.98
C HIS A 510 -23.60 -16.99 -17.21
N ASP A 511 -23.52 -18.11 -17.94
CA ASP A 511 -24.65 -18.60 -18.73
C ASP A 511 -25.75 -19.00 -17.73
N PRO A 512 -26.96 -18.40 -17.77
CA PRO A 512 -28.06 -18.73 -16.86
C PRO A 512 -28.64 -20.14 -17.09
N THR A 513 -28.07 -20.93 -18.02
CA THR A 513 -28.42 -22.32 -18.30
C THR A 513 -27.25 -23.31 -18.21
N SER A 514 -26.03 -22.89 -17.87
CA SER A 514 -24.91 -23.82 -17.60
C SER A 514 -24.43 -23.76 -16.14
N SER A 515 -25.00 -24.62 -15.29
CA SER A 515 -24.44 -24.92 -13.98
C SER A 515 -23.10 -25.65 -14.13
N ASN A 516 -21.99 -25.02 -13.73
CA ASN A 516 -20.80 -25.63 -13.13
C ASN A 516 -19.71 -24.57 -12.82
N SER A 517 -20.01 -23.68 -11.88
CA SER A 517 -18.99 -23.10 -11.00
C SER A 517 -19.28 -23.61 -9.59
N THR A 518 -18.32 -24.32 -9.01
CA THR A 518 -18.45 -24.93 -7.67
C THR A 518 -17.74 -24.10 -6.59
N ARG A 519 -17.37 -22.85 -6.89
CA ARG A 519 -16.74 -21.96 -5.93
C ARG A 519 -17.75 -21.43 -4.92
N GLU A 520 -17.49 -21.71 -3.64
CA GLU A 520 -18.20 -21.07 -2.54
C GLU A 520 -17.64 -19.65 -2.39
N ALA A 521 -18.52 -18.66 -2.34
CA ALA A 521 -18.10 -17.28 -2.10
C ALA A 521 -17.42 -17.19 -0.71
N PRO A 522 -16.26 -16.54 -0.58
CA PRO A 522 -15.59 -16.42 0.71
C PRO A 522 -16.50 -15.71 1.73
N PRO A 523 -16.50 -16.16 3.01
CA PRO A 523 -17.34 -15.55 4.04
C PRO A 523 -16.95 -14.09 4.20
N GLN A 524 -17.89 -13.15 4.10
CA GLN A 524 -17.57 -11.71 4.08
C GLN A 524 -16.74 -11.28 5.31
N PRO A 525 -15.72 -10.40 5.13
CA PRO A 525 -14.91 -9.91 6.24
C PRO A 525 -15.77 -9.11 7.21
N TRP A 526 -15.46 -9.20 8.50
CA TRP A 526 -16.19 -8.42 9.50
C TRP A 526 -15.83 -6.94 9.39
N PRO A 527 -16.80 -6.01 9.58
CA PRO A 527 -16.51 -4.58 9.65
C PRO A 527 -15.41 -4.30 10.68
N LEU A 528 -14.50 -3.36 10.37
CA LEU A 528 -13.30 -3.06 11.17
C LEU A 528 -13.56 -2.92 12.68
N ASP A 529 -14.64 -2.23 13.07
CA ASP A 529 -15.03 -2.06 14.48
C ASP A 529 -15.45 -3.39 15.14
N LEU A 530 -16.22 -4.23 14.43
CA LEU A 530 -16.68 -5.53 14.91
C LEU A 530 -15.52 -6.52 15.02
N ALA A 531 -14.67 -6.56 14.00
CA ALA A 531 -13.47 -7.38 13.97
C ALA A 531 -12.51 -7.01 15.11
N THR A 532 -12.25 -5.71 15.30
CA THR A 532 -11.39 -5.21 16.38
C THR A 532 -12.00 -5.51 17.76
N ALA A 533 -13.32 -5.39 17.91
CA ALA A 533 -14.03 -5.76 19.13
C ALA A 533 -14.13 -7.28 19.38
N SER A 534 -13.82 -8.10 18.37
CA SER A 534 -13.80 -9.57 18.48
C SER A 534 -12.49 -10.13 19.03
N ILE A 535 -11.44 -9.30 19.07
CA ILE A 535 -10.13 -9.64 19.60
C ILE A 535 -10.14 -9.47 21.12
N GLU A 536 -9.88 -10.56 21.84
CA GLU A 536 -9.71 -10.56 23.29
C GLU A 536 -8.23 -10.49 23.63
N VAL A 537 -7.91 -9.71 24.67
CA VAL A 537 -6.58 -9.61 25.29
C VAL A 537 -6.74 -9.72 26.81
N HIS A 538 -5.67 -10.07 27.52
CA HIS A 538 -5.70 -10.15 28.99
C HIS A 538 -6.29 -8.88 29.63
N PRO A 539 -7.17 -8.95 30.66
CA PRO A 539 -7.92 -7.79 31.17
C PRO A 539 -7.12 -6.53 31.54
N ASP A 540 -5.88 -6.68 32.02
CA ASP A 540 -4.98 -5.56 32.37
C ASP A 540 -4.46 -4.79 31.13
N LEU A 541 -4.62 -5.35 29.94
CA LEU A 541 -4.17 -4.81 28.66
C LEU A 541 -5.34 -4.23 27.86
N LYS A 542 -5.02 -3.29 26.98
CA LYS A 542 -5.89 -2.74 25.93
C LYS A 542 -5.29 -3.04 24.56
N LEU A 543 -6.17 -3.20 23.58
CA LEU A 543 -5.84 -3.24 22.17
C LEU A 543 -6.19 -1.87 21.55
N GLU A 544 -5.30 -1.33 20.74
CA GLU A 544 -5.50 -0.10 19.98
C GLU A 544 -5.20 -0.37 18.51
N LEU A 545 -6.12 -0.04 17.60
CA LEU A 545 -5.80 0.01 16.17
C LEU A 545 -4.86 1.20 15.91
N VAL A 546 -3.71 0.95 15.28
CA VAL A 546 -2.72 2.00 14.93
C VAL A 546 -2.63 2.28 13.43
N ALA A 547 -2.96 1.30 12.59
CA ALA A 547 -3.12 1.47 11.15
C ALA A 547 -4.06 0.40 10.57
N SER A 548 -4.77 0.74 9.51
CA SER A 548 -5.67 -0.15 8.75
C SER A 548 -5.77 0.30 7.29
N GLU A 549 -6.61 -0.37 6.53
CA GLU A 549 -7.05 0.09 5.22
C GLU A 549 -7.65 1.51 5.31
N PRO A 550 -7.43 2.40 4.32
CA PRO A 550 -6.67 2.21 3.09
C PRO A 550 -5.17 2.56 3.20
N LEU A 551 -4.65 2.89 4.39
CA LEU A 551 -3.24 3.25 4.58
C LEU A 551 -2.32 2.06 4.25
N ILE A 552 -2.71 0.89 4.74
CA ILE A 552 -2.00 -0.38 4.52
C ILE A 552 -2.88 -1.42 3.82
N ALA A 553 -2.23 -2.40 3.19
CA ALA A 553 -2.81 -3.57 2.57
C ALA A 553 -1.84 -4.75 2.68
N ASP A 554 -2.33 -5.87 3.16
CA ASP A 554 -1.63 -7.15 3.34
C ASP A 554 -0.22 -7.03 3.96
N PRO A 555 -0.10 -6.39 5.15
CA PRO A 555 1.17 -6.14 5.79
C PRO A 555 1.76 -7.43 6.36
N VAL A 556 3.08 -7.62 6.22
CA VAL A 556 3.77 -8.84 6.67
C VAL A 556 4.95 -8.60 7.59
N ALA A 557 5.50 -7.38 7.59
CA ALA A 557 6.56 -6.98 8.51
C ALA A 557 6.57 -5.47 8.76
N ILE A 558 7.06 -5.08 9.94
CA ILE A 558 7.25 -3.69 10.35
C ILE A 558 8.59 -3.47 11.08
N ASP A 559 9.12 -2.25 10.97
CA ASP A 559 10.23 -1.78 11.83
C ASP A 559 10.19 -0.26 12.00
N PHE A 560 10.76 0.25 13.09
CA PHE A 560 10.62 1.65 13.48
C PHE A 560 11.85 2.48 13.11
N ALA A 561 11.62 3.64 12.50
CA ALA A 561 12.63 4.68 12.33
C ALA A 561 13.03 5.32 13.68
N THR A 562 14.11 6.11 13.70
CA THR A 562 14.64 6.75 14.92
C THR A 562 13.70 7.78 15.54
N ASP A 563 12.79 8.32 14.74
CA ASP A 563 11.74 9.30 15.08
C ASP A 563 10.42 8.64 15.53
N GLY A 564 10.24 7.33 15.31
CA GLY A 564 9.00 6.60 15.59
C GLY A 564 8.05 6.45 14.38
N ASN A 565 8.43 6.96 13.21
CA ASN A 565 7.74 6.62 11.96
C ASN A 565 7.89 5.12 11.67
N LEU A 566 6.86 4.54 11.06
CA LEU A 566 6.72 3.08 10.92
C LEU A 566 6.96 2.66 9.48
N TRP A 567 7.97 1.82 9.26
CA TRP A 567 8.14 1.12 7.99
C TRP A 567 7.25 -0.11 7.95
N VAL A 568 6.58 -0.34 6.83
CA VAL A 568 5.67 -1.48 6.60
C VAL A 568 6.03 -2.15 5.28
N ALA A 569 6.22 -3.48 5.30
CA ALA A 569 6.30 -4.30 4.11
C ALA A 569 4.94 -4.93 3.80
N GLU A 570 4.49 -4.81 2.55
CA GLU A 570 3.21 -5.31 2.05
C GLU A 570 3.44 -6.38 0.99
N MET A 571 2.76 -7.53 1.11
CA MET A 571 2.95 -8.68 0.21
C MET A 571 1.61 -9.22 -0.38
N PRO A 572 0.80 -8.37 -1.04
CA PRO A 572 -0.51 -8.75 -1.62
C PRO A 572 -0.46 -10.00 -2.51
N ASP A 573 0.67 -10.24 -3.18
CA ASP A 573 0.91 -11.39 -4.05
C ASP A 573 1.19 -12.71 -3.30
N TYR A 574 1.16 -12.75 -1.95
CA TYR A 574 1.58 -13.90 -1.12
C TYR A 574 1.13 -15.28 -1.62
N SER A 575 -0.12 -15.43 -2.06
CA SER A 575 -0.67 -16.72 -2.51
C SER A 575 -0.21 -17.15 -3.91
N LYS A 576 0.54 -16.32 -4.65
CA LYS A 576 1.05 -16.62 -6.00
C LYS A 576 2.20 -17.63 -5.96
N PHE A 577 2.26 -18.51 -6.97
CA PHE A 577 3.40 -19.42 -7.08
C PHE A 577 4.69 -18.65 -7.33
N ALA A 578 5.77 -19.08 -6.69
CA ALA A 578 7.04 -18.35 -6.71
C ALA A 578 7.73 -18.31 -8.08
N ASP A 579 7.42 -19.29 -8.94
CA ASP A 579 7.89 -19.49 -10.31
C ASP A 579 6.88 -19.02 -11.37
N GLU A 580 5.69 -18.56 -10.97
CA GLU A 580 4.70 -17.92 -11.86
C GLU A 580 5.17 -16.51 -12.25
N GLU A 581 5.08 -16.18 -13.53
CA GLU A 581 5.30 -14.80 -14.02
C GLU A 581 4.04 -13.96 -13.75
N PHE A 582 4.18 -12.93 -12.91
CA PHE A 582 3.14 -11.96 -12.58
C PHE A 582 3.75 -10.56 -12.41
N GLU A 583 2.95 -9.49 -12.55
CA GLU A 583 3.40 -8.13 -12.24
C GLU A 583 3.50 -7.97 -10.71
N PRO A 584 4.69 -7.65 -10.15
CA PRO A 584 4.87 -7.50 -8.71
C PRO A 584 4.10 -6.31 -8.13
N HIS A 585 3.32 -6.53 -7.07
CA HIS A 585 2.59 -5.50 -6.33
C HIS A 585 3.12 -5.27 -4.91
N GLY A 586 4.04 -6.10 -4.43
CA GLY A 586 4.68 -5.91 -3.13
C GLY A 586 5.36 -4.54 -3.02
N CYS A 587 5.28 -3.92 -1.85
CA CYS A 587 5.80 -2.58 -1.63
C CYS A 587 6.32 -2.36 -0.21
N ILE A 588 7.11 -1.30 -0.03
CA ILE A 588 7.46 -0.75 1.29
C ILE A 588 6.78 0.61 1.43
N LYS A 589 6.10 0.82 2.56
CA LYS A 589 5.51 2.11 2.95
C LYS A 589 6.18 2.69 4.18
N LEU A 590 6.20 4.02 4.24
CA LEU A 590 6.51 4.80 5.43
C LEU A 590 5.22 5.42 5.98
N LEU A 591 4.86 5.04 7.20
CA LEU A 591 3.71 5.54 7.93
C LEU A 591 4.14 6.63 8.92
N ARG A 592 3.37 7.72 8.98
CA ARG A 592 3.60 8.87 9.87
C ARG A 592 2.36 9.22 10.69
N ASP A 593 2.53 9.36 12.00
CA ASP A 593 1.60 10.02 12.92
C ASP A 593 1.91 11.53 12.87
N ASN A 594 0.98 12.34 12.37
CA ASN A 594 1.18 13.78 12.24
C ASN A 594 0.52 14.57 13.39
N ASN A 595 -0.34 13.92 14.18
CA ASN A 595 -1.19 14.57 15.16
C ASN A 595 -0.74 14.29 16.61
N GLY A 596 0.02 13.21 16.82
CA GLY A 596 0.61 12.79 18.09
C GLY A 596 -0.31 11.94 18.98
N ASP A 597 -1.41 11.41 18.46
CA ASP A 597 -2.34 10.52 19.18
C ASP A 597 -1.89 9.05 19.21
N GLY A 598 -0.81 8.71 18.51
CA GLY A 598 -0.27 7.35 18.43
C GLY A 598 -0.98 6.47 17.39
N ARG A 599 -1.75 7.03 16.47
CA ARG A 599 -2.24 6.37 15.24
C ARG A 599 -1.55 6.99 14.03
N TYR A 600 -1.26 6.18 13.03
CA TYR A 600 -0.61 6.67 11.81
C TYR A 600 -1.65 7.27 10.86
N ASP A 601 -1.45 8.52 10.44
CA ASP A 601 -2.38 9.29 9.60
C ASP A 601 -2.05 9.20 8.10
N ILE A 602 -0.77 9.11 7.77
CA ILE A 602 -0.26 9.17 6.39
C ILE A 602 0.56 7.93 6.09
N ALA A 603 0.34 7.34 4.92
CA ALA A 603 1.21 6.35 4.32
C ALA A 603 1.82 6.89 3.02
N THR A 604 3.15 6.81 2.89
CA THR A 604 3.90 7.10 1.66
C THR A 604 4.45 5.80 1.11
N VAL A 605 4.18 5.47 -0.16
CA VAL A 605 4.85 4.34 -0.83
C VAL A 605 6.29 4.75 -1.12
N PHE A 606 7.24 4.10 -0.45
CA PHE A 606 8.67 4.41 -0.55
C PHE A 606 9.35 3.63 -1.68
N VAL A 607 8.93 2.37 -1.88
CA VAL A 607 9.36 1.48 -2.97
C VAL A 607 8.16 0.63 -3.40
N ASP A 608 7.91 0.51 -4.70
CA ASP A 608 6.92 -0.40 -5.29
C ASP A 608 7.59 -1.57 -6.06
N ARG A 609 6.76 -2.48 -6.59
CA ARG A 609 7.15 -3.58 -7.51
C ARG A 609 8.20 -4.54 -6.95
N LEU A 610 8.12 -4.83 -5.66
CA LEU A 610 8.84 -5.93 -5.00
C LEU A 610 8.02 -7.22 -5.16
N ARG A 611 8.68 -8.38 -5.30
CA ARG A 611 7.99 -9.62 -5.67
C ARG A 611 7.38 -10.33 -4.48
N PHE A 612 8.17 -10.55 -3.44
CA PHE A 612 7.74 -11.14 -2.18
C PHE A 612 8.53 -10.47 -1.04
N PRO A 613 8.25 -9.20 -0.72
CA PRO A 613 8.92 -8.50 0.37
C PRO A 613 8.53 -9.11 1.72
N THR A 614 9.45 -9.82 2.35
CA THR A 614 9.20 -10.63 3.57
C THR A 614 9.72 -10.01 4.86
N ASP A 615 10.52 -8.95 4.78
CA ASP A 615 10.92 -8.15 5.95
C ASP A 615 11.39 -6.75 5.54
N VAL A 616 11.27 -5.81 6.47
CA VAL A 616 11.83 -4.46 6.38
C VAL A 616 12.55 -4.12 7.69
N LYS A 617 13.73 -3.52 7.60
CA LYS A 617 14.46 -2.98 8.75
C LYS A 617 14.89 -1.54 8.48
N ALA A 618 14.65 -0.64 9.41
CA ALA A 618 15.21 0.71 9.37
C ALA A 618 16.76 0.64 9.43
N TRP A 619 17.44 1.34 8.53
CA TRP A 619 18.90 1.34 8.46
C TRP A 619 19.42 2.67 7.91
N ARG A 620 20.12 3.43 8.75
CA ARG A 620 20.61 4.79 8.44
C ARG A 620 19.47 5.72 8.01
N ASP A 621 19.59 6.32 6.83
CA ASP A 621 18.65 7.21 6.16
C ASP A 621 17.81 6.47 5.09
N GLY A 622 17.59 5.17 5.29
CA GLY A 622 16.80 4.32 4.40
C GLY A 622 16.36 3.02 5.09
N VAL A 623 16.15 1.98 4.29
CA VAL A 623 15.73 0.65 4.77
C VAL A 623 16.52 -0.49 4.12
N LEU A 624 16.65 -1.57 4.88
CA LEU A 624 16.98 -2.89 4.38
C LEU A 624 15.70 -3.66 4.10
N VAL A 625 15.64 -4.37 2.97
CA VAL A 625 14.45 -5.09 2.52
C VAL A 625 14.84 -6.51 2.10
N CYS A 626 14.11 -7.50 2.59
CA CYS A 626 14.20 -8.87 2.15
C CYS A 626 13.22 -9.11 0.99
N ASP A 627 13.72 -9.32 -0.23
CA ASP A 627 12.93 -9.68 -1.42
C ASP A 627 13.71 -10.76 -2.19
N ALA A 628 13.53 -12.03 -1.79
CA ALA A 628 14.40 -13.13 -2.23
C ALA A 628 14.36 -13.28 -3.76
N PRO A 629 15.53 -13.32 -4.44
CA PRO A 629 16.80 -13.85 -3.93
C PRO A 629 17.73 -12.85 -3.23
N ASP A 630 17.30 -11.60 -3.04
CA ASP A 630 18.16 -10.50 -2.59
C ASP A 630 17.83 -9.99 -1.17
N VAL A 631 18.85 -9.42 -0.51
CA VAL A 631 18.67 -8.41 0.54
C VAL A 631 19.13 -7.08 -0.02
N LEU A 632 18.20 -6.14 -0.09
CA LEU A 632 18.32 -4.85 -0.74
C LEU A 632 18.50 -3.74 0.28
N PHE A 633 19.21 -2.68 -0.10
CA PHE A 633 19.19 -1.39 0.58
C PHE A 633 18.51 -0.37 -0.34
N PHE A 634 17.55 0.36 0.22
CA PHE A 634 16.83 1.45 -0.44
C PHE A 634 16.97 2.74 0.35
N ARG A 635 17.13 3.86 -0.36
CA ARG A 635 17.37 5.17 0.24
C ARG A 635 16.75 6.26 -0.63
N ASP A 636 16.15 7.24 0.02
CA ASP A 636 15.78 8.52 -0.56
C ASP A 636 16.96 9.48 -0.35
N ALA A 637 17.65 9.82 -1.43
CA ALA A 637 18.79 10.73 -1.44
C ALA A 637 18.39 12.17 -1.79
N ASN A 638 17.12 12.42 -2.13
CA ASN A 638 16.65 13.72 -2.63
C ASN A 638 15.67 14.44 -1.67
N GLY A 639 14.99 13.70 -0.79
CA GLY A 639 14.06 14.17 0.23
C GLY A 639 12.58 14.18 -0.16
N ASP A 640 12.19 13.55 -1.28
CA ASP A 640 10.79 13.50 -1.76
C ASP A 640 9.91 12.43 -1.08
N GLY A 641 10.51 11.51 -0.32
CA GLY A 641 9.84 10.41 0.37
C GLY A 641 9.73 9.11 -0.44
N VAL A 642 10.40 9.00 -1.57
CA VAL A 642 10.49 7.81 -2.44
C VAL A 642 11.97 7.42 -2.61
N ALA A 643 12.28 6.14 -2.66
CA ALA A 643 13.67 5.69 -2.85
C ALA A 643 14.14 5.87 -4.31
N ASP A 644 15.19 6.65 -4.52
CA ASP A 644 15.89 6.79 -5.80
C ASP A 644 17.19 5.96 -5.86
N GLU A 645 17.75 5.55 -4.70
CA GLU A 645 18.90 4.65 -4.64
C GLU A 645 18.48 3.21 -4.25
N ARG A 646 18.85 2.22 -5.08
CA ARG A 646 18.71 0.77 -4.83
C ARG A 646 20.07 0.08 -4.90
N ARG A 647 20.43 -0.71 -3.88
CA ARG A 647 21.63 -1.57 -3.87
C ARG A 647 21.29 -3.00 -3.47
N VAL A 648 21.90 -3.98 -4.14
CA VAL A 648 21.91 -5.38 -3.70
C VAL A 648 23.07 -5.57 -2.73
N LEU A 649 22.79 -5.89 -1.46
CA LEU A 649 23.82 -6.16 -0.46
C LEU A 649 24.19 -7.65 -0.42
N LEU A 650 23.17 -8.50 -0.45
CA LEU A 650 23.27 -9.96 -0.53
C LEU A 650 22.38 -10.47 -1.68
N THR A 651 22.78 -11.55 -2.33
CA THR A 651 21.99 -12.24 -3.36
C THR A 651 22.21 -13.75 -3.27
N GLY A 652 21.32 -14.57 -3.84
CA GLY A 652 21.45 -16.03 -3.90
C GLY A 652 20.71 -16.81 -2.81
N PHE A 653 19.76 -16.16 -2.12
CA PHE A 653 18.78 -16.85 -1.29
C PHE A 653 17.83 -17.69 -2.14
N ALA A 654 17.32 -18.77 -1.57
CA ALA A 654 16.32 -19.63 -2.19
C ALA A 654 15.01 -18.88 -2.50
N THR A 655 14.34 -19.27 -3.58
CA THR A 655 13.12 -18.60 -4.08
C THR A 655 11.96 -19.56 -4.35
N GLN A 656 12.14 -20.87 -4.22
CA GLN A 656 11.21 -21.91 -4.71
C GLN A 656 9.94 -22.09 -3.85
N ASN A 657 9.80 -21.32 -2.76
CA ASN A 657 8.61 -21.27 -1.92
C ASN A 657 8.31 -19.80 -1.60
N ALA A 658 7.05 -19.38 -1.72
CA ALA A 658 6.61 -18.04 -1.34
C ALA A 658 6.72 -17.81 0.18
N GLN A 659 6.45 -18.84 0.99
CA GLN A 659 6.37 -18.77 2.46
C GLN A 659 7.72 -18.90 3.18
N ALA A 660 8.73 -19.48 2.51
CA ALA A 660 9.99 -19.89 3.12
C ALA A 660 11.15 -19.16 2.41
N ARG A 661 11.34 -17.89 2.80
CA ARG A 661 12.27 -16.91 2.21
C ARG A 661 13.06 -16.18 3.30
N VAL A 662 14.14 -15.50 2.90
CA VAL A 662 14.94 -14.62 3.78
C VAL A 662 14.09 -13.59 4.52
N ASN A 663 14.28 -13.40 5.83
CA ASN A 663 13.53 -12.43 6.65
C ASN A 663 14.22 -12.16 8.02
N SER A 664 13.53 -11.47 8.93
CA SER A 664 13.94 -11.25 10.34
C SER A 664 15.31 -10.59 10.54
N LEU A 665 15.54 -9.48 9.85
CA LEU A 665 16.74 -8.66 9.99
C LEU A 665 16.79 -7.98 11.37
N ARG A 666 17.75 -8.36 12.22
CA ARG A 666 17.88 -7.85 13.61
C ARG A 666 19.33 -7.49 13.95
N TRP A 667 19.51 -6.44 14.77
CA TRP A 667 20.84 -5.99 15.23
C TRP A 667 21.38 -6.87 16.36
N GLY A 668 22.64 -7.29 16.25
CA GLY A 668 23.36 -8.08 17.25
C GLY A 668 24.25 -7.24 18.16
N LEU A 669 24.53 -7.76 19.37
CA LEU A 669 25.49 -7.16 20.31
C LEU A 669 26.94 -7.16 19.79
N ASP A 670 27.22 -7.91 18.73
CA ASP A 670 28.51 -8.02 18.04
C ASP A 670 28.66 -7.03 16.87
N ASN A 671 27.68 -6.12 16.68
CA ASN A 671 27.62 -5.16 15.59
C ASN A 671 27.39 -5.77 14.19
N TRP A 672 26.71 -6.91 14.13
CA TRP A 672 26.23 -7.53 12.88
C TRP A 672 24.71 -7.45 12.75
N ILE A 673 24.20 -7.55 11.51
CA ILE A 673 22.80 -7.84 11.25
C ILE A 673 22.64 -9.34 11.05
N TYR A 674 21.74 -9.94 11.81
CA TYR A 674 21.33 -11.35 11.68
C TYR A 674 20.04 -11.45 10.88
N GLY A 675 19.82 -12.57 10.20
CA GLY A 675 18.56 -12.85 9.50
C GLY A 675 18.26 -14.34 9.40
N SER A 676 16.97 -14.66 9.29
CA SER A 676 16.46 -15.99 8.95
C SER A 676 16.72 -16.28 7.48
N CYS A 677 17.16 -17.49 7.16
CA CYS A 677 17.25 -17.96 5.77
C CYS A 677 15.93 -18.54 5.21
N GLY A 678 14.89 -18.65 6.04
CA GLY A 678 13.58 -19.15 5.66
C GLY A 678 13.59 -20.62 5.27
N LEU A 679 14.17 -21.50 6.11
CA LEU A 679 14.28 -22.96 5.95
C LEU A 679 15.03 -23.52 4.73
N LEU A 680 15.06 -22.80 3.61
CA LEU A 680 15.59 -23.27 2.33
C LEU A 680 17.06 -22.87 2.10
N GLY A 681 17.56 -21.89 2.84
CA GLY A 681 18.96 -21.47 2.75
C GLY A 681 19.30 -20.83 1.41
N GLY A 682 20.38 -21.33 0.80
CA GLY A 682 20.92 -20.84 -0.46
C GLY A 682 22.46 -20.84 -0.47
N THR A 683 23.03 -20.38 -1.58
CA THR A 683 24.45 -20.04 -1.69
C THR A 683 24.54 -18.53 -1.85
N ILE A 684 24.61 -17.84 -0.72
CA ILE A 684 24.51 -16.39 -0.69
C ILE A 684 25.86 -15.75 -1.00
N ARG A 685 25.82 -14.65 -1.75
CA ARG A 685 26.98 -13.85 -2.15
C ARG A 685 26.75 -12.39 -1.76
N SER A 686 27.74 -11.78 -1.13
CA SER A 686 27.72 -10.35 -0.80
C SER A 686 28.15 -9.46 -1.97
N ALA A 687 27.89 -8.15 -1.84
CA ALA A 687 28.36 -7.13 -2.78
C ALA A 687 29.89 -7.12 -3.00
N THR A 688 30.68 -7.64 -2.05
CA THR A 688 32.15 -7.78 -2.17
C THR A 688 32.58 -9.10 -2.85
N GLY A 689 31.64 -9.97 -3.21
CA GLY A 689 31.88 -11.23 -3.91
C GLY A 689 32.17 -12.43 -2.99
N ARG A 690 32.30 -12.24 -1.66
CA ARG A 690 32.37 -13.34 -0.69
C ARG A 690 31.10 -14.19 -0.83
N THR A 691 31.24 -15.50 -0.86
CA THR A 691 30.15 -16.46 -1.09
C THR A 691 30.18 -17.53 0.00
N ILE A 692 29.02 -17.87 0.57
CA ILE A 692 28.88 -18.95 1.56
C ILE A 692 27.66 -19.82 1.25
N ALA A 693 27.75 -21.12 1.54
CA ALA A 693 26.60 -22.01 1.51
C ALA A 693 25.99 -22.10 2.91
N LEU A 694 24.71 -21.72 3.02
CA LEU A 694 24.01 -21.71 4.30
C LEU A 694 23.74 -23.13 4.78
N GLY A 695 23.06 -23.94 3.95
CA GLY A 695 22.54 -25.24 4.36
C GLY A 695 21.37 -25.06 5.31
N GLN A 696 21.37 -25.81 6.43
CA GLN A 696 20.38 -25.68 7.51
C GLN A 696 20.83 -24.65 8.55
N ARG A 697 21.23 -23.46 8.09
CA ARG A 697 21.75 -22.38 8.94
C ARG A 697 21.25 -21.03 8.47
N ASP A 698 20.93 -20.19 9.42
CA ASP A 698 20.68 -18.77 9.24
C ASP A 698 22.00 -18.01 8.98
N PHE A 699 21.94 -16.69 8.86
CA PHE A 699 23.09 -15.87 8.50
C PHE A 699 23.25 -14.62 9.36
N ARG A 700 24.48 -14.09 9.38
CA ARG A 700 24.77 -12.71 9.77
C ARG A 700 25.62 -12.00 8.70
N PHE A 701 25.45 -10.69 8.57
CA PHE A 701 26.24 -9.86 7.67
C PHE A 701 26.49 -8.45 8.21
N ARG A 702 27.51 -7.79 7.64
CA ARG A 702 27.78 -6.36 7.81
C ARG A 702 27.53 -5.64 6.49
N PRO A 703 26.48 -4.79 6.38
CA PRO A 703 26.16 -4.04 5.16
C PRO A 703 27.35 -3.28 4.54
N GLU A 704 28.22 -2.71 5.38
CA GLU A 704 29.30 -1.81 4.95
C GLU A 704 30.54 -2.52 4.42
N SER A 705 30.97 -3.60 5.08
CA SER A 705 32.16 -4.37 4.69
C SER A 705 31.81 -5.52 3.73
N GLY A 706 30.53 -5.88 3.60
CA GLY A 706 30.10 -7.05 2.83
C GLY A 706 30.60 -8.37 3.43
N GLU A 707 31.00 -8.37 4.70
CA GLU A 707 31.31 -9.60 5.43
C GLU A 707 30.02 -10.39 5.66
N ILE A 708 30.10 -11.72 5.48
CA ILE A 708 28.96 -12.66 5.60
C ILE A 708 29.39 -13.95 6.27
N GLU A 709 28.55 -14.46 7.16
CA GLU A 709 28.79 -15.70 7.91
C GLU A 709 27.49 -16.48 8.09
N ALA A 710 27.60 -17.80 8.11
CA ALA A 710 26.51 -18.67 8.54
C ALA A 710 26.50 -18.69 10.08
N VAL A 711 25.32 -18.83 10.68
CA VAL A 711 25.14 -18.90 12.13
C VAL A 711 24.19 -20.02 12.49
N SER A 712 24.31 -20.53 13.71
CA SER A 712 23.50 -21.64 14.20
C SER A 712 22.01 -21.31 14.22
N GLY A 713 21.23 -22.38 14.09
CA GLY A 713 19.78 -22.32 14.01
C GLY A 713 19.28 -22.16 12.58
N ARG A 714 18.07 -22.66 12.37
CA ARG A 714 17.35 -22.66 11.10
C ARG A 714 15.96 -22.12 11.40
N SER A 715 15.70 -20.87 11.03
CA SER A 715 14.40 -20.25 11.29
C SER A 715 13.53 -20.27 10.03
N GLN A 716 12.21 -20.32 10.21
CA GLN A 716 11.27 -20.04 9.12
C GLN A 716 11.01 -18.53 9.06
N GLN A 717 10.21 -17.99 9.98
CA GLN A 717 9.93 -16.56 10.08
C GLN A 717 9.87 -16.17 11.56
N GLY A 718 10.81 -15.32 12.01
CA GLY A 718 10.92 -14.90 13.41
C GLY A 718 12.26 -15.26 14.05
N ARG A 719 13.40 -14.83 13.47
CA ARG A 719 14.72 -14.93 14.14
C ARG A 719 14.94 -13.72 15.04
N VAL A 720 15.03 -13.92 16.35
CA VAL A 720 15.13 -12.83 17.34
C VAL A 720 16.14 -13.10 18.45
N ARG A 721 16.45 -12.04 19.21
CA ARG A 721 17.45 -12.03 20.29
C ARG A 721 16.79 -11.58 21.59
N ASN A 722 17.11 -12.21 22.72
CA ASN A 722 16.78 -11.64 24.04
C ASN A 722 17.75 -10.49 24.39
N GLU A 723 17.67 -9.93 25.61
CA GLU A 723 18.59 -8.87 26.04
C GLU A 723 20.06 -9.32 26.12
N TRP A 724 20.27 -10.57 26.50
CA TRP A 724 21.54 -11.14 26.95
C TRP A 724 22.44 -11.64 25.82
N GLY A 725 21.93 -11.70 24.59
CA GLY A 725 22.68 -12.12 23.41
C GLY A 725 22.32 -13.52 22.88
N ASP A 726 21.30 -14.16 23.44
CA ASP A 726 20.79 -15.47 23.03
C ASP A 726 19.88 -15.32 21.82
N TRP A 727 20.01 -16.23 20.86
CA TRP A 727 19.24 -16.24 19.61
C TRP A 727 18.19 -17.34 19.62
N PHE A 728 17.02 -16.98 19.13
CA PHE A 728 15.84 -17.84 19.04
C PHE A 728 15.25 -17.81 17.63
N GLY A 729 14.50 -18.85 17.30
CA GLY A 729 13.69 -18.93 16.08
C GLY A 729 12.44 -19.76 16.29
N CYS A 730 11.69 -19.95 15.20
CA CYS A 730 10.54 -20.84 15.13
C CYS A 730 10.38 -21.39 13.70
N GLU A 731 9.66 -22.51 13.61
CA GLU A 731 9.17 -23.16 12.37
C GLU A 731 7.67 -23.44 12.54
N ASN A 732 6.92 -23.72 11.46
CA ASN A 732 5.46 -23.96 11.48
C ASN A 732 4.92 -24.77 12.69
N GLU A 733 5.62 -25.82 13.12
CA GLU A 733 5.22 -26.72 14.23
C GLU A 733 5.94 -26.42 15.56
N SER A 734 6.97 -25.55 15.57
CA SER A 734 7.81 -25.25 16.74
C SER A 734 7.68 -23.80 17.18
N LEU A 735 7.03 -23.57 18.32
CA LEU A 735 6.74 -22.24 18.87
C LEU A 735 7.99 -21.42 19.23
N LEU A 736 9.05 -22.07 19.72
CA LEU A 736 10.26 -21.38 20.21
C LEU A 736 11.47 -22.31 20.37
N ASP A 737 12.40 -22.22 19.43
CA ASP A 737 13.71 -22.87 19.50
C ASP A 737 14.80 -21.90 19.98
N HIS A 738 15.62 -22.33 20.93
CA HIS A 738 16.87 -21.65 21.29
C HIS A 738 18.04 -22.22 20.48
N TYR A 739 19.03 -21.39 20.15
CA TYR A 739 20.26 -21.77 19.44
C TYR A 739 21.49 -21.59 20.35
N PRO A 740 21.85 -22.59 21.19
CA PRO A 740 22.77 -22.36 22.32
C PRO A 740 24.24 -22.23 21.91
N LEU A 741 24.64 -22.89 20.82
CA LEU A 741 26.02 -22.96 20.34
C LEU A 741 26.21 -22.03 19.15
N VAL A 742 27.35 -21.34 19.07
CA VAL A 742 27.69 -20.47 17.92
C VAL A 742 28.55 -21.25 16.91
N ASP A 743 28.12 -21.31 15.64
CA ASP A 743 28.76 -22.04 14.53
C ASP A 743 30.28 -21.76 14.43
N ALA A 744 30.70 -20.50 14.66
CA ALA A 744 32.10 -20.10 14.66
C ALA A 744 32.98 -20.81 15.72
N TYR A 745 32.43 -21.13 16.90
CA TYR A 745 33.17 -21.89 17.92
C TYR A 745 33.24 -23.38 17.54
N LEU A 746 32.14 -23.94 17.02
CA LEU A 746 32.05 -25.33 16.58
C LEU A 746 33.02 -25.62 15.41
N ALA A 747 33.14 -24.68 14.47
CA ALA A 747 34.00 -24.79 13.30
C ALA A 747 35.51 -24.95 13.63
N ARG A 748 35.95 -24.66 14.86
CA ARG A 748 37.34 -24.87 15.30
C ARG A 748 37.72 -26.34 15.41
N ASN A 749 36.78 -27.22 15.78
CA ASN A 749 37.02 -28.66 15.86
C ASN A 749 36.17 -29.42 14.82
N PRO A 750 36.69 -29.68 13.61
CA PRO A 750 35.97 -30.40 12.56
C PRO A 750 35.74 -31.90 12.85
N HIS A 751 36.23 -32.40 13.99
CA HIS A 751 36.01 -33.77 14.45
C HIS A 751 34.91 -33.88 15.53
N LEU A 752 34.37 -32.74 16.00
CA LEU A 752 33.26 -32.73 16.94
C LEU A 752 31.95 -33.11 16.21
N ALA A 753 31.22 -34.06 16.78
CA ALA A 753 29.78 -34.21 16.55
C ALA A 753 29.05 -33.40 17.63
N PRO A 754 28.58 -32.17 17.35
CA PRO A 754 27.87 -31.36 18.34
C PRO A 754 26.49 -31.96 18.63
N PRO A 755 25.84 -31.57 19.76
CA PRO A 755 24.41 -31.76 19.96
C PRO A 755 23.61 -31.00 18.88
N PRO A 756 22.29 -31.21 18.78
CA PRO A 756 21.43 -30.45 17.88
C PRO A 756 21.67 -28.93 17.99
N PRO A 757 21.72 -28.19 16.87
CA PRO A 757 21.95 -26.74 16.91
C PRO A 757 20.76 -25.98 17.52
N GLU A 758 19.57 -26.56 17.42
CA GLU A 758 18.31 -26.08 17.96
C GLU A 758 17.85 -26.89 19.18
N ARG A 759 17.31 -26.18 20.18
CA ARG A 759 16.63 -26.77 21.33
C ARG A 759 15.22 -26.16 21.46
N ALA A 760 14.20 -26.96 21.19
CA ALA A 760 12.82 -26.62 21.50
C ALA A 760 12.70 -26.34 22.99
N THR A 761 12.21 -25.13 23.31
CA THR A 761 12.03 -24.68 24.71
C THR A 761 10.66 -25.00 25.31
N PRO A 762 9.53 -25.03 24.56
CA PRO A 762 8.22 -25.25 25.18
C PRO A 762 8.09 -26.63 25.83
N THR A 763 7.59 -26.65 27.06
CA THR A 763 7.09 -27.90 27.65
C THR A 763 5.89 -28.44 26.86
N ALA A 764 5.61 -29.74 26.95
CA ALA A 764 4.48 -30.36 26.25
C ALA A 764 3.13 -29.68 26.56
N GLN A 765 2.94 -29.14 27.78
CA GLN A 765 1.75 -28.36 28.14
C GLN A 765 1.66 -27.04 27.36
N ALA A 766 2.78 -26.34 27.19
CA ALA A 766 2.87 -25.06 26.49
C ALA A 766 2.85 -25.17 24.96
N THR A 767 2.54 -26.35 24.42
CA THR A 767 2.23 -26.56 22.98
C THR A 767 0.73 -26.67 22.71
N GLN A 768 -0.11 -26.47 23.73
CA GLN A 768 -1.55 -26.39 23.59
C GLN A 768 -1.96 -24.94 23.36
N LEU A 769 -2.77 -24.71 22.32
CA LEU A 769 -3.32 -23.40 21.97
C LEU A 769 -4.83 -23.36 22.22
N HIS A 770 -5.36 -22.16 22.46
CA HIS A 770 -6.72 -21.90 22.91
C HIS A 770 -7.46 -20.90 21.98
N PRO A 771 -7.73 -21.26 20.72
CA PRO A 771 -8.46 -20.39 19.78
C PRO A 771 -9.91 -20.13 20.25
N LEU A 772 -10.41 -18.92 20.01
CA LEU A 772 -11.77 -18.52 20.41
C LEU A 772 -12.88 -18.94 19.44
N ALA A 773 -12.51 -19.44 18.26
CA ALA A 773 -13.39 -19.91 17.19
C ALA A 773 -12.78 -21.14 16.52
N GLU A 774 -13.59 -21.92 15.79
CA GLU A 774 -13.07 -23.05 15.00
C GLU A 774 -12.23 -22.51 13.83
N PRO A 775 -10.95 -22.91 13.71
CA PRO A 775 -10.08 -22.44 12.64
C PRO A 775 -10.44 -23.08 11.29
N THR A 776 -10.20 -22.36 10.20
CA THR A 776 -10.31 -22.91 8.84
C THR A 776 -9.09 -23.77 8.55
N LEU A 777 -9.26 -25.10 8.61
CA LEU A 777 -8.18 -26.07 8.43
C LEU A 777 -8.26 -26.78 7.08
N PHE A 778 -7.12 -26.94 6.42
CA PHE A 778 -6.96 -27.81 5.26
C PHE A 778 -6.29 -29.13 5.68
N LYS A 779 -6.22 -30.09 4.75
CA LYS A 779 -5.73 -31.46 5.02
C LYS A 779 -4.33 -31.54 5.63
N LEU A 780 -3.49 -30.52 5.42
CA LEU A 780 -2.11 -30.45 5.95
C LEU A 780 -1.99 -29.57 7.21
N SER A 781 -3.05 -28.87 7.62
CA SER A 781 -3.03 -27.88 8.70
C SER A 781 -3.14 -28.49 10.11
N GLY A 782 -2.98 -29.81 10.28
CA GLY A 782 -3.07 -30.47 11.59
C GLY A 782 -4.43 -30.37 12.30
N PRO A 783 -4.51 -30.76 13.58
CA PRO A 783 -5.70 -30.57 14.42
C PRO A 783 -5.75 -29.15 15.03
N PRO A 784 -6.95 -28.61 15.33
CA PRO A 784 -7.10 -27.29 15.95
C PRO A 784 -6.48 -27.23 17.35
N GLY A 785 -6.06 -26.04 17.79
CA GLY A 785 -5.42 -25.85 19.10
C GLY A 785 -3.98 -26.38 19.15
N ARG A 786 -3.32 -26.50 18.00
CA ARG A 786 -1.90 -26.91 17.88
C ARG A 786 -1.12 -25.99 16.92
N PRO A 787 0.19 -25.80 17.17
CA PRO A 787 1.11 -25.14 16.25
C PRO A 787 0.97 -25.68 14.82
N THR A 788 0.70 -24.80 13.86
CA THR A 788 0.44 -25.17 12.44
C THR A 788 1.21 -24.28 11.47
N SER A 789 1.30 -23.00 11.80
CA SER A 789 1.67 -21.87 10.94
C SER A 789 2.48 -20.82 11.71
N VAL A 790 3.14 -21.26 12.78
CA VAL A 790 3.89 -20.43 13.72
C VAL A 790 4.87 -19.51 12.99
N CYS A 791 4.77 -18.21 13.29
CA CYS A 791 5.64 -17.18 12.75
C CYS A 791 5.69 -15.96 13.66
N GLY A 792 6.43 -14.92 13.27
CA GLY A 792 6.30 -13.60 13.87
C GLY A 792 6.87 -13.48 15.28
N LEU A 793 7.73 -14.42 15.68
CA LEU A 793 8.31 -14.50 17.03
C LEU A 793 9.05 -13.21 17.43
N GLU A 794 8.77 -12.73 18.64
CA GLU A 794 9.46 -11.63 19.31
C GLU A 794 9.70 -11.98 20.79
N ILE A 795 10.88 -11.68 21.32
CA ILE A 795 11.14 -11.66 22.77
C ILE A 795 10.89 -10.25 23.27
N TYR A 796 10.00 -10.07 24.25
CA TYR A 796 9.66 -8.74 24.76
C TYR A 796 10.77 -8.20 25.65
N ARG A 797 11.36 -7.08 25.21
CA ARG A 797 12.57 -6.46 25.75
C ARG A 797 12.28 -5.08 26.34
N ASP A 798 11.26 -5.03 27.19
CA ASP A 798 10.77 -3.83 27.86
C ASP A 798 9.99 -4.25 29.13
N ASP A 799 9.62 -3.30 29.98
CA ASP A 799 8.89 -3.47 31.23
C ASP A 799 7.54 -2.72 31.27
N LEU A 800 7.14 -2.01 30.21
CA LEU A 800 5.92 -1.20 30.14
C LEU A 800 4.65 -2.03 30.39
N LEU A 801 4.54 -3.22 29.79
CA LEU A 801 3.43 -4.14 30.04
C LEU A 801 3.44 -4.70 31.48
N GLY A 802 4.56 -4.56 32.20
CA GLY A 802 4.77 -5.02 33.58
C GLY A 802 5.61 -6.29 33.66
N ALA A 803 6.12 -6.56 34.87
CA ALA A 803 7.04 -7.67 35.15
C ALA A 803 6.50 -9.08 34.79
N ARG A 804 5.18 -9.25 34.67
CA ARG A 804 4.56 -10.49 34.18
C ARG A 804 4.89 -10.77 32.70
N TYR A 805 5.12 -9.73 31.90
CA TYR A 805 5.30 -9.83 30.45
C TYR A 805 6.76 -9.69 30.01
N ALA A 806 7.59 -8.98 30.78
CA ALA A 806 9.01 -8.78 30.53
C ALA A 806 9.76 -10.11 30.27
N HIS A 807 10.64 -10.13 29.27
CA HIS A 807 11.49 -11.26 28.87
C HIS A 807 10.77 -12.52 28.36
N ASN A 808 9.44 -12.50 28.23
CA ASN A 808 8.70 -13.59 27.61
C ASN A 808 8.79 -13.57 26.07
N ALA A 809 8.52 -14.71 25.46
CA ALA A 809 8.31 -14.82 24.03
C ALA A 809 6.83 -14.65 23.66
N PHE A 810 6.60 -14.01 22.53
CA PHE A 810 5.29 -13.84 21.91
C PHE A 810 5.38 -14.29 20.46
N VAL A 811 4.49 -15.18 20.03
CA VAL A 811 4.56 -15.81 18.72
C VAL A 811 3.18 -15.85 18.07
N ALA A 812 3.12 -15.51 16.79
CA ALA A 812 1.88 -15.44 16.04
C ALA A 812 1.49 -16.82 15.49
N GLU A 813 0.19 -17.12 15.53
CA GLU A 813 -0.39 -18.33 14.95
C GLU A 813 -1.62 -17.94 14.10
N PRO A 814 -1.42 -17.68 12.79
CA PRO A 814 -2.48 -17.14 11.94
C PRO A 814 -3.62 -18.11 11.67
N VAL A 815 -3.38 -19.43 11.62
CA VAL A 815 -4.44 -20.42 11.40
C VAL A 815 -5.40 -20.48 12.60
N ASN A 816 -4.86 -20.48 13.82
CA ASN A 816 -5.62 -20.46 15.08
C ASN A 816 -6.01 -19.04 15.53
N GLN A 817 -5.76 -18.00 14.72
CA GLN A 817 -6.23 -16.61 14.94
C GLN A 817 -5.75 -15.99 16.27
N LEU A 818 -4.50 -16.25 16.66
CA LEU A 818 -3.98 -15.88 17.99
C LEU A 818 -2.51 -15.44 18.00
N VAL A 819 -2.10 -14.83 19.12
CA VAL A 819 -0.70 -14.63 19.51
C VAL A 819 -0.51 -15.30 20.87
N HIS A 820 0.33 -16.33 20.88
CA HIS A 820 0.64 -17.14 22.05
C HIS A 820 1.78 -16.54 22.89
N ARG A 821 1.72 -16.70 24.22
CA ARG A 821 2.72 -16.19 25.17
C ARG A 821 3.42 -17.33 25.91
N LEU A 822 4.75 -17.34 25.83
CA LEU A 822 5.60 -18.30 26.53
C LEU A 822 6.48 -17.59 27.57
N ILE A 823 6.37 -18.02 28.82
CA ILE A 823 7.26 -17.62 29.91
C ILE A 823 8.58 -18.36 29.74
N LEU A 824 9.64 -17.63 29.41
CA LEU A 824 10.98 -18.17 29.18
C LEU A 824 11.74 -18.26 30.52
N SER A 825 12.49 -19.34 30.74
CA SER A 825 13.32 -19.51 31.94
C SER A 825 14.61 -20.28 31.61
N PRO A 826 15.76 -19.93 32.20
CA PRO A 826 17.00 -20.68 32.01
C PRO A 826 16.87 -22.15 32.44
N ASP A 827 17.48 -23.05 31.67
CA ASP A 827 17.56 -24.48 31.99
C ASP A 827 18.87 -25.07 31.45
N GLY A 828 19.82 -25.29 32.35
CA GLY A 828 21.23 -25.53 32.01
C GLY A 828 21.81 -24.37 31.19
N ALA A 829 22.68 -24.70 30.23
CA ALA A 829 23.22 -23.72 29.29
C ALA A 829 22.23 -23.29 28.17
N SER A 830 20.93 -23.53 28.35
CA SER A 830 19.86 -23.15 27.42
C SER A 830 18.62 -22.69 28.20
N PHE A 831 17.41 -22.98 27.72
CA PHE A 831 16.15 -22.46 28.24
C PHE A 831 15.05 -23.52 28.13
N THR A 832 14.06 -23.39 28.99
CA THR A 832 12.73 -24.02 28.91
C THR A 832 11.67 -22.92 28.89
N SER A 833 10.47 -23.21 28.39
CA SER A 833 9.36 -22.26 28.44
C SER A 833 8.00 -22.91 28.75
N ASN A 834 7.14 -22.16 29.43
CA ASN A 834 5.82 -22.62 29.88
C ASN A 834 4.76 -21.51 29.80
N VAL A 835 3.49 -21.86 29.91
CA VAL A 835 2.39 -20.90 30.10
C VAL A 835 2.22 -20.54 31.59
N GLY A 836 1.69 -19.35 31.88
CA GLY A 836 1.32 -18.96 33.24
C GLY A 836 0.11 -19.75 33.74
N ASP A 837 -0.03 -19.92 35.06
CA ASP A 837 -1.16 -20.67 35.64
C ASP A 837 -2.52 -20.05 35.27
N GLU A 838 -2.57 -18.71 35.21
CA GLU A 838 -3.73 -17.94 34.79
C GLU A 838 -3.98 -17.94 33.27
N ASP A 839 -3.00 -18.32 32.45
CA ASP A 839 -3.08 -18.34 30.98
C ASP A 839 -3.25 -19.78 30.41
N ARG A 840 -3.55 -20.77 31.26
CA ARG A 840 -3.70 -22.19 30.86
C ARG A 840 -4.90 -22.49 29.97
N GLU A 841 -5.83 -21.55 29.83
CA GLU A 841 -7.09 -21.72 29.08
C GLU A 841 -7.42 -20.48 28.22
N VAL A 842 -6.49 -19.51 28.13
CA VAL A 842 -6.67 -18.23 27.42
C VAL A 842 -5.37 -17.79 26.77
N GLU A 843 -5.47 -17.15 25.61
CA GLU A 843 -4.32 -16.60 24.90
C GLU A 843 -3.99 -15.18 25.36
N PHE A 844 -2.76 -14.74 25.07
CA PHE A 844 -2.38 -13.32 25.27
C PHE A 844 -3.20 -12.39 24.38
N LEU A 845 -3.44 -12.82 23.13
CA LEU A 845 -4.37 -12.21 22.20
C LEU A 845 -4.98 -13.29 21.32
N ALA A 846 -6.31 -13.33 21.18
CA ALA A 846 -6.99 -14.19 20.22
C ALA A 846 -8.25 -13.53 19.64
N SER A 847 -8.64 -13.90 18.43
CA SER A 847 -9.80 -13.33 17.72
C SER A 847 -10.91 -14.36 17.51
N ARG A 848 -12.14 -13.86 17.33
CA ARG A 848 -13.27 -14.63 16.79
C ARG A 848 -13.56 -14.32 15.32
N ASP A 849 -12.94 -13.28 14.77
CA ASP A 849 -13.05 -12.96 13.35
C ASP A 849 -12.23 -13.98 12.54
N PRO A 850 -12.88 -14.81 11.69
CA PRO A 850 -12.19 -15.83 10.92
C PRO A 850 -11.22 -15.25 9.87
N TRP A 851 -11.16 -13.94 9.66
CA TRP A 851 -10.17 -13.26 8.80
C TRP A 851 -8.90 -12.80 9.53
N PHE A 852 -8.85 -12.84 10.87
CA PHE A 852 -7.67 -12.40 11.62
C PHE A 852 -6.48 -13.36 11.38
N ARG A 853 -5.38 -12.83 10.84
CA ARG A 853 -4.16 -13.55 10.46
C ARG A 853 -2.92 -12.78 10.98
N PRO A 854 -2.62 -12.85 12.29
CA PRO A 854 -1.40 -12.28 12.83
C PRO A 854 -0.18 -12.98 12.24
N VAL A 855 0.79 -12.23 11.73
CA VAL A 855 2.02 -12.76 11.10
C VAL A 855 3.32 -12.15 11.61
N GLN A 856 3.24 -11.06 12.39
CA GLN A 856 4.41 -10.53 13.09
C GLN A 856 4.00 -9.92 14.43
N VAL A 857 4.80 -10.20 15.46
CA VAL A 857 4.81 -9.47 16.73
C VAL A 857 6.08 -8.61 16.78
N ARG A 858 6.00 -7.40 17.34
CA ARG A 858 7.15 -6.48 17.41
C ARG A 858 7.09 -5.57 18.63
N THR A 859 8.18 -5.40 19.37
CA THR A 859 8.26 -4.39 20.42
C THR A 859 8.42 -3.00 19.80
N GLY A 860 7.62 -2.02 20.24
CA GLY A 860 7.68 -0.64 19.77
C GLY A 860 8.67 0.24 20.55
N PRO A 861 9.08 1.40 19.99
CA PRO A 861 9.93 2.40 20.67
C PRO A 861 9.21 3.09 21.84
N ASP A 862 7.89 2.97 21.92
CA ASP A 862 7.02 3.40 23.01
C ASP A 862 6.95 2.40 24.19
N GLY A 863 7.47 1.17 23.99
CA GLY A 863 7.45 0.04 24.92
C GLY A 863 6.26 -0.91 24.77
N ALA A 864 5.33 -0.66 23.86
CA ALA A 864 4.17 -1.51 23.62
C ALA A 864 4.51 -2.69 22.68
N ILE A 865 3.60 -3.67 22.57
CA ILE A 865 3.70 -4.76 21.60
C ILE A 865 2.82 -4.42 20.40
N TYR A 866 3.36 -4.49 19.19
CA TYR A 866 2.64 -4.31 17.93
C TYR A 866 2.39 -5.68 17.29
N VAL A 867 1.19 -5.88 16.74
CA VAL A 867 0.77 -7.11 16.05
C VAL A 867 0.33 -6.74 14.64
N VAL A 868 0.95 -7.36 13.65
CA VAL A 868 0.67 -7.19 12.22
C VAL A 868 -0.28 -8.28 11.76
N ASP A 869 -1.46 -7.89 11.26
CA ASP A 869 -2.53 -8.75 10.76
C ASP A 869 -2.65 -8.59 9.23
N MET A 870 -2.44 -9.67 8.47
CA MET A 870 -2.66 -9.69 7.01
C MET A 870 -4.15 -9.56 6.64
N HIS A 871 -5.05 -9.90 7.57
CA HIS A 871 -6.50 -9.84 7.40
C HIS A 871 -7.04 -10.60 6.16
N ARG A 872 -6.83 -11.92 6.12
CA ARG A 872 -7.17 -12.81 4.99
C ARG A 872 -8.13 -13.93 5.37
N ALA A 873 -9.07 -14.24 4.48
CA ALA A 873 -9.95 -15.41 4.63
C ALA A 873 -9.13 -16.72 4.60
N VAL A 874 -8.21 -16.84 3.64
CA VAL A 874 -7.33 -17.99 3.46
C VAL A 874 -5.88 -17.56 3.61
N ILE A 875 -5.16 -18.20 4.54
CA ILE A 875 -3.71 -18.00 4.76
C ILE A 875 -2.87 -19.18 4.25
N GLU A 876 -3.49 -20.33 3.98
CA GLU A 876 -2.79 -21.47 3.39
C GLU A 876 -2.41 -21.15 1.94
N HIS A 877 -1.13 -21.31 1.59
CA HIS A 877 -0.67 -21.05 0.22
C HIS A 877 -1.19 -22.14 -0.71
N GLN A 878 -1.71 -21.76 -1.89
CA GLN A 878 -2.43 -22.67 -2.83
C GLN A 878 -1.72 -24.01 -3.13
N LYS A 879 -0.38 -24.04 -3.12
CA LYS A 879 0.47 -25.24 -3.24
C LYS A 879 0.12 -26.37 -2.25
N PHE A 880 -0.38 -26.04 -1.06
CA PHE A 880 -0.68 -26.97 0.03
C PHE A 880 -2.18 -27.28 0.17
N ILE A 881 -3.02 -26.59 -0.61
CA ILE A 881 -4.46 -26.82 -0.67
C ILE A 881 -4.76 -27.94 -1.68
N PRO A 882 -5.56 -28.96 -1.33
CA PRO A 882 -6.00 -29.99 -2.28
C PRO A 882 -6.66 -29.36 -3.52
N ALA A 883 -6.36 -29.86 -4.71
CA ALA A 883 -6.86 -29.28 -5.97
C ALA A 883 -8.39 -29.20 -6.04
N GLU A 884 -9.09 -30.11 -5.38
CA GLU A 884 -10.55 -30.09 -5.22
C GLU A 884 -11.05 -28.89 -4.41
N SER A 885 -10.38 -28.54 -3.30
CA SER A 885 -10.70 -27.37 -2.48
C SER A 885 -10.22 -26.06 -3.11
N LEU A 886 -9.05 -26.07 -3.76
CA LEU A 886 -8.52 -24.91 -4.50
C LEU A 886 -9.41 -24.56 -5.71
N ALA A 887 -10.11 -25.55 -6.27
CA ALA A 887 -11.13 -25.31 -7.29
C ALA A 887 -12.37 -24.60 -6.74
N THR A 888 -12.61 -24.60 -5.41
CA THR A 888 -13.82 -24.07 -4.77
C THR A 888 -13.66 -22.83 -3.89
N ILE A 889 -12.45 -22.27 -3.73
CA ILE A 889 -12.17 -21.13 -2.83
C ILE A 889 -11.36 -20.02 -3.50
N ASP A 890 -11.50 -18.78 -3.01
CA ASP A 890 -10.61 -17.66 -3.32
C ASP A 890 -9.45 -17.58 -2.32
N VAL A 891 -8.23 -17.84 -2.79
CA VAL A 891 -6.98 -17.75 -2.01
C VAL A 891 -6.37 -16.34 -1.97
N MET A 892 -6.94 -15.39 -2.71
CA MET A 892 -6.56 -13.96 -2.70
C MET A 892 -7.48 -13.12 -1.83
N ALA A 893 -8.55 -13.71 -1.29
CA ALA A 893 -9.53 -13.06 -0.40
C ALA A 893 -8.84 -12.41 0.82
N GLY A 894 -8.73 -11.09 0.78
CA GLY A 894 -8.07 -10.27 1.81
C GLY A 894 -6.74 -9.65 1.39
N GLY A 895 -6.17 -9.94 0.22
CA GLY A 895 -4.93 -9.32 -0.29
C GLY A 895 -4.99 -7.80 -0.57
N ARG A 896 -6.04 -7.12 -0.11
CA ARG A 896 -6.20 -5.65 -0.10
C ARG A 896 -6.65 -5.11 1.27
N LEU A 897 -6.75 -6.00 2.24
CA LEU A 897 -7.08 -5.74 3.64
C LEU A 897 -5.82 -5.92 4.48
N GLY A 898 -5.79 -5.41 5.71
CA GLY A 898 -4.57 -5.44 6.52
C GLY A 898 -4.60 -4.43 7.65
N ARG A 899 -4.13 -4.85 8.82
CA ARG A 899 -4.28 -4.09 10.07
C ARG A 899 -3.03 -4.20 10.92
N ILE A 900 -2.73 -3.15 11.67
CA ILE A 900 -1.69 -3.17 12.70
C ILE A 900 -2.34 -2.71 14.01
N TYR A 901 -2.18 -3.54 15.03
CA TYR A 901 -2.68 -3.32 16.37
C TYR A 901 -1.53 -3.08 17.34
N ARG A 902 -1.77 -2.28 18.38
CA ARG A 902 -0.88 -2.07 19.53
C ARG A 902 -1.55 -2.63 20.80
N VAL A 903 -0.84 -3.50 21.50
CA VAL A 903 -1.20 -4.03 22.83
C VAL A 903 -0.40 -3.27 23.88
N ALA A 904 -1.09 -2.63 24.81
CA ALA A 904 -0.51 -1.79 25.85
C ALA A 904 -1.23 -1.98 27.19
N PRO A 905 -0.61 -1.68 28.34
CA PRO A 905 -1.30 -1.65 29.63
C PRO A 905 -2.45 -0.64 29.64
N ARG A 906 -3.55 -0.92 30.34
CA ARG A 906 -4.70 0.00 30.45
C ARG A 906 -4.40 1.28 31.23
N SER A 907 -3.59 1.16 32.30
CA SER A 907 -3.41 2.18 33.34
C SER A 907 -2.09 2.95 33.25
N VAL A 908 -1.14 2.49 32.43
CA VAL A 908 0.19 3.11 32.26
C VAL A 908 0.24 3.81 30.90
N PRO A 909 0.64 5.10 30.83
CA PRO A 909 0.78 5.80 29.56
C PRO A 909 1.98 5.27 28.76
N LEU A 910 1.88 5.29 27.43
CA LEU A 910 2.97 4.96 26.52
C LEU A 910 4.17 5.91 26.71
N ARG A 911 5.40 5.42 26.43
CA ARG A 911 6.56 6.31 26.41
C ARG A 911 6.55 7.16 25.15
N LYS A 912 7.06 8.39 25.26
CA LYS A 912 7.21 9.29 24.11
C LYS A 912 8.38 8.85 23.25
N CYS A 913 8.14 8.51 21.99
CA CYS A 913 9.20 8.33 21.02
C CYS A 913 9.82 9.71 20.68
N ARG A 914 11.09 9.92 21.07
CA ARG A 914 11.88 11.10 20.68
C ARG A 914 12.75 10.74 19.48
N ASP A 915 12.92 11.64 18.52
CA ASP A 915 13.86 11.42 17.42
C ASP A 915 15.31 11.36 17.93
N LEU A 916 15.87 10.15 17.95
CA LEU A 916 17.25 9.89 18.37
C LEU A 916 18.27 10.64 17.52
N ALA A 917 17.93 10.99 16.27
CA ALA A 917 18.84 11.72 15.40
C ALA A 917 19.09 13.17 15.88
N GLN A 918 18.14 13.77 16.63
CA GLN A 918 18.19 15.15 17.14
C GLN A 918 18.64 15.27 18.60
N LEU A 919 18.73 14.15 19.34
CA LEU A 919 19.12 14.19 20.76
C LEU A 919 20.59 14.59 20.94
N SER A 920 20.87 15.36 21.99
CA SER A 920 22.25 15.62 22.41
C SER A 920 22.89 14.36 23.03
N GLU A 921 24.23 14.29 23.06
CA GLU A 921 24.95 13.15 23.64
C GLU A 921 24.48 12.74 25.07
N PRO A 922 24.23 13.67 26.01
CA PRO A 922 23.68 13.32 27.33
C PRO A 922 22.25 12.76 27.28
N GLU A 923 21.40 13.27 26.39
CA GLU A 923 20.02 12.79 26.24
C GLU A 923 19.96 11.42 25.57
N LEU A 924 20.85 11.18 24.61
CA LEU A 924 21.02 9.89 23.94
C LEU A 924 21.49 8.82 24.93
N LEU A 925 22.43 9.16 25.82
CA LEU A 925 22.87 8.28 26.91
C LEU A 925 21.74 8.02 27.93
N ALA A 926 20.89 9.01 28.21
CA ALA A 926 19.76 8.84 29.13
C ALA A 926 18.65 7.93 28.54
N GLU A 927 18.45 7.94 27.22
CA GLU A 927 17.58 6.95 26.56
C GLU A 927 18.24 5.55 26.51
N PHE A 928 19.56 5.49 26.35
CA PHE A 928 20.32 4.23 26.33
C PHE A 928 20.32 3.52 27.70
N ASP A 929 20.29 4.27 28.81
CA ASP A 929 20.12 3.76 30.17
C ASP A 929 18.64 3.41 30.51
N GLY A 930 17.75 3.47 29.52
CA GLY A 930 16.33 3.15 29.65
C GLY A 930 16.00 1.65 29.48
N PRO A 931 14.78 1.22 29.86
CA PRO A 931 14.37 -0.19 29.85
C PRO A 931 14.06 -0.75 28.46
N ASN A 932 13.78 0.09 27.44
CA ASN A 932 13.40 -0.37 26.11
C ASN A 932 14.59 -0.86 25.26
N GLY A 933 14.67 -2.18 25.03
CA GLY A 933 15.72 -2.82 24.25
C GLY A 933 15.73 -2.47 22.76
N VAL A 934 14.60 -2.08 22.16
CA VAL A 934 14.55 -1.60 20.77
C VAL A 934 15.21 -0.22 20.65
N ARG A 935 14.94 0.68 21.59
CA ARG A 935 15.63 1.98 21.69
C ARG A 935 17.11 1.79 21.97
N ARG A 936 17.50 0.89 22.86
CA ARG A 936 18.94 0.58 23.08
C ARG A 936 19.62 0.01 21.84
N ASP A 937 18.96 -0.86 21.06
CA ASP A 937 19.49 -1.35 19.80
C ASP A 937 19.62 -0.21 18.76
N GLN A 938 18.59 0.63 18.58
CA GLN A 938 18.64 1.80 17.69
C GLN A 938 19.78 2.76 18.07
N ILE A 939 19.96 3.06 19.36
CA ILE A 939 21.01 3.96 19.84
C ILE A 939 22.40 3.31 19.70
N HIS A 940 22.53 2.03 20.02
CA HIS A 940 23.78 1.27 19.83
C HIS A 940 24.21 1.30 18.36
N GLU A 941 23.29 0.96 17.44
CA GLU A 941 23.50 1.03 15.99
C GLU A 941 23.92 2.45 15.56
N LEU A 942 23.21 3.49 16.02
CA LEU A 942 23.46 4.89 15.68
C LEU A 942 24.86 5.36 16.13
N ILE A 943 25.25 5.05 17.37
CA ILE A 943 26.54 5.43 17.96
C ILE A 943 27.71 4.82 17.18
N VAL A 944 27.59 3.54 16.81
CA VAL A 944 28.62 2.79 16.07
C VAL A 944 28.68 3.26 14.61
N GLN A 945 27.54 3.43 13.94
CA GLN A 945 27.48 3.97 12.57
C GLN A 945 28.07 5.39 12.49
N ARG A 946 27.79 6.26 13.47
CA ARG A 946 28.33 7.62 13.56
C ARG A 946 29.76 7.69 14.12
N ARG A 947 30.33 6.57 14.60
CA ARG A 947 31.65 6.47 15.24
C ARG A 947 31.85 7.46 16.40
N GLN A 948 30.85 7.62 17.27
CA GLN A 948 30.83 8.61 18.35
C GLN A 948 31.73 8.20 19.54
N THR A 949 33.05 8.20 19.34
CA THR A 949 34.05 7.87 20.37
C THR A 949 34.06 8.85 21.56
N SER A 950 33.48 10.04 21.39
CA SER A 950 33.18 11.02 22.46
C SER A 950 32.38 10.41 23.61
N LEU A 951 31.48 9.47 23.32
CA LEU A 951 30.62 8.81 24.29
C LEU A 951 31.33 7.72 25.12
N ALA A 952 32.51 7.28 24.70
CA ALA A 952 33.21 6.16 25.34
C ALA A 952 33.41 6.30 26.87
N PRO A 953 33.81 7.47 27.43
CA PRO A 953 33.93 7.61 28.89
C PRO A 953 32.60 7.43 29.65
N SER A 954 31.48 7.78 29.02
CA SER A 954 30.15 7.58 29.60
C SER A 954 29.65 6.15 29.43
N LEU A 955 29.89 5.51 28.28
CA LEU A 955 29.61 4.09 28.10
C LEU A 955 30.41 3.21 29.07
N LYS A 956 31.70 3.53 29.33
CA LYS A 956 32.51 2.86 30.37
C LYS A 956 31.99 3.05 31.79
N ARG A 957 31.26 4.13 32.04
CA ARG A 957 30.56 4.37 33.31
C ARG A 957 29.32 3.48 33.39
N LEU A 958 28.45 3.51 32.38
CA LEU A 958 27.24 2.69 32.31
C LEU A 958 27.57 1.20 32.43
N ALA A 959 28.56 0.70 31.68
CA ALA A 959 29.05 -0.69 31.73
C ALA A 959 29.50 -1.15 33.13
N ARG A 960 29.82 -0.23 34.06
CA ARG A 960 30.27 -0.52 35.44
C ARG A 960 29.25 -0.14 36.51
N GLN A 961 28.28 0.73 36.22
CA GLN A 961 27.52 1.47 37.24
C GLN A 961 26.02 1.62 36.95
N SER A 962 25.52 1.28 35.76
CA SER A 962 24.06 1.25 35.54
C SER A 962 23.45 0.13 36.39
N ASP A 963 22.32 0.39 37.05
CA ASP A 963 21.59 -0.62 37.82
C ASP A 963 21.09 -1.75 36.93
N SER A 964 20.79 -1.48 35.65
CA SER A 964 20.27 -2.45 34.68
C SER A 964 21.36 -3.32 34.05
N PRO A 965 21.35 -4.66 34.24
CA PRO A 965 22.30 -5.57 33.57
C PRO A 965 22.22 -5.48 32.05
N ALA A 966 21.04 -5.20 31.48
CA ALA A 966 20.84 -5.08 30.03
C ALA A 966 21.58 -3.85 29.48
N VAL A 967 21.57 -2.73 30.20
CA VAL A 967 22.36 -1.55 29.85
C VAL A 967 23.85 -1.85 29.99
N ARG A 968 24.28 -2.56 31.05
CA ARG A 968 25.70 -2.93 31.23
C ARG A 968 26.21 -3.80 30.07
N VAL A 969 25.46 -4.85 29.70
CA VAL A 969 25.71 -5.69 28.52
C VAL A 969 25.79 -4.86 27.23
N GLN A 970 24.81 -3.99 26.98
CA GLN A 970 24.75 -3.22 25.74
C GLN A 970 25.84 -2.13 25.68
N ALA A 971 26.25 -1.56 26.81
CA ALA A 971 27.36 -0.61 26.89
C ALA A 971 28.72 -1.26 26.56
N LEU A 972 28.94 -2.50 26.99
CA LEU A 972 30.14 -3.28 26.61
C LEU A 972 30.18 -3.52 25.10
N ALA A 973 29.05 -3.93 24.52
CA ALA A 973 28.88 -4.12 23.08
C ALA A 973 29.13 -2.82 22.26
N ALA A 974 28.59 -1.69 22.72
CA ALA A 974 28.82 -0.39 22.08
C ALA A 974 30.27 0.08 22.17
N LEU A 975 30.96 -0.22 23.28
CA LEU A 975 32.39 0.05 23.43
C LEU A 975 33.25 -0.80 22.48
N ASP A 976 32.87 -2.07 22.28
CA ASP A 976 33.51 -2.95 21.29
C ASP A 976 33.33 -2.40 19.86
N GLY A 977 32.10 -2.08 19.46
CA GLY A 977 31.79 -1.50 18.14
C GLY A 977 32.51 -0.17 17.86
N LEU A 978 32.76 0.64 18.91
CA LEU A 978 33.56 1.86 18.84
C LEU A 978 35.08 1.63 18.90
N ASN A 979 35.56 0.39 19.05
CA ASN A 979 36.96 0.04 19.32
C ASN A 979 37.53 0.83 20.55
N CYS A 980 36.68 1.04 21.55
CA CYS A 980 36.95 1.82 22.75
C CYS A 980 36.93 0.98 24.04
N LEU A 981 36.65 -0.32 23.95
CA LEU A 981 36.72 -1.28 25.06
C LEU A 981 38.15 -1.39 25.60
N ASP A 982 38.30 -1.65 26.90
CA ASP A 982 39.61 -1.86 27.54
C ASP A 982 39.55 -2.97 28.61
N ALA A 983 40.73 -3.48 28.98
CA ALA A 983 40.87 -4.57 29.92
C ALA A 983 40.32 -4.23 31.33
N ASP A 984 40.42 -2.97 31.78
CA ASP A 984 39.90 -2.57 33.10
C ASP A 984 38.36 -2.58 33.13
N VAL A 985 37.70 -2.33 32.00
CA VAL A 985 36.24 -2.46 31.87
C VAL A 985 35.85 -3.94 31.88
N LEU A 986 36.58 -4.77 31.11
CA LEU A 986 36.34 -6.20 31.05
C LEU A 986 36.58 -6.92 32.39
N ILE A 987 37.67 -6.62 33.10
CA ILE A 987 37.97 -7.15 34.45
C ILE A 987 36.84 -6.82 35.44
N SER A 988 36.26 -5.63 35.34
CA SER A 988 35.10 -5.23 36.15
C SER A 988 33.86 -6.05 35.79
N ALA A 989 33.60 -6.27 34.50
CA ALA A 989 32.39 -6.91 34.00
C ALA A 989 32.40 -8.44 34.17
N VAL A 990 33.55 -9.12 34.08
CA VAL A 990 33.67 -10.56 34.42
C VAL A 990 33.52 -10.82 35.92
N SER A 991 33.52 -9.76 36.75
CA SER A 991 33.27 -9.82 38.19
C SER A 991 31.88 -9.28 38.58
N ASP A 992 31.00 -9.01 37.61
CA ASP A 992 29.65 -8.47 37.85
C ASP A 992 28.74 -9.48 38.58
N SER A 993 27.76 -8.97 39.34
CA SER A 993 26.77 -9.81 40.01
C SER A 993 25.85 -10.55 39.04
N ALA A 994 25.54 -9.94 37.89
CA ALA A 994 24.69 -10.51 36.85
C ALA A 994 25.48 -11.47 35.95
N ALA A 995 24.99 -12.71 35.81
CA ALA A 995 25.64 -13.75 35.01
C ALA A 995 25.75 -13.35 33.52
N GLU A 996 24.73 -12.66 33.03
CA GLU A 996 24.59 -12.17 31.66
C GLU A 996 25.69 -11.15 31.30
N VAL A 997 26.05 -10.29 32.26
CA VAL A 997 27.17 -9.33 32.11
C VAL A 997 28.51 -10.07 32.09
N ARG A 998 28.73 -11.02 33.02
CA ARG A 998 29.95 -11.86 33.04
C ARG A 998 30.12 -12.63 31.74
N ARG A 999 29.06 -13.26 31.26
CA ARG A 999 29.00 -14.03 30.00
C ARG A 999 29.41 -13.19 28.78
N ILE A 1000 28.85 -11.99 28.64
CA ILE A 1000 29.19 -11.10 27.51
C ILE A 1000 30.60 -10.54 27.65
N ALA A 1001 31.06 -10.23 28.86
CA ALA A 1001 32.45 -9.81 29.08
C ALA A 1001 33.46 -10.91 28.71
N ILE A 1002 33.16 -12.18 29.01
CA ILE A 1002 33.98 -13.32 28.57
C ILE A 1002 34.03 -13.40 27.04
N ARG A 1003 32.88 -13.33 26.34
CA ARG A 1003 32.82 -13.34 24.87
C ARG A 1003 33.65 -12.21 24.25
N LEU A 1004 33.51 -10.99 24.74
CA LEU A 1004 34.25 -9.82 24.25
C LEU A 1004 35.76 -9.87 24.60
N SER A 1005 36.19 -10.83 25.42
CA SER A 1005 37.59 -11.06 25.76
C SER A 1005 38.29 -12.12 24.90
N ASP A 1006 37.60 -12.69 23.89
CA ASP A 1006 38.12 -13.77 23.03
C ASP A 1006 39.52 -13.46 22.45
N ASP A 1007 39.70 -12.24 21.91
CA ASP A 1007 40.97 -11.77 21.32
C ASP A 1007 41.93 -11.10 22.34
N TRP A 1008 41.49 -10.84 23.57
CA TRP A 1008 42.25 -10.13 24.61
C TRP A 1008 43.14 -11.03 25.47
N SER A 1009 42.86 -12.34 25.47
CA SER A 1009 43.47 -13.32 26.37
C SER A 1009 45.00 -13.40 26.27
N ALA A 1010 45.56 -13.17 25.09
CA ALA A 1010 47.00 -13.17 24.84
C ALA A 1010 47.70 -11.84 25.24
N SER A 1011 46.94 -10.76 25.48
CA SER A 1011 47.47 -9.41 25.69
C SER A 1011 47.29 -8.85 27.10
N SER A 1012 46.42 -9.43 27.95
CA SER A 1012 46.29 -9.06 29.37
C SER A 1012 46.25 -10.30 30.30
N PRO A 1013 47.36 -10.60 31.02
CA PRO A 1013 47.39 -11.66 32.04
C PRO A 1013 46.41 -11.44 33.21
N GLU A 1014 46.12 -10.20 33.56
CA GLU A 1014 45.20 -9.81 34.63
C GLU A 1014 43.76 -10.18 34.27
N LEU A 1015 43.33 -9.82 33.05
CA LEU A 1015 42.03 -10.23 32.50
C LEU A 1015 41.95 -11.74 32.34
N GLY A 1016 43.03 -12.38 31.85
CA GLY A 1016 43.17 -13.83 31.80
C GLY A 1016 42.90 -14.50 33.15
N THR A 1017 43.51 -13.96 34.22
CA THR A 1017 43.34 -14.43 35.59
C THR A 1017 41.92 -14.19 36.14
N ALA A 1018 41.27 -13.09 35.74
CA ALA A 1018 39.90 -12.79 36.16
C ALA A 1018 38.89 -13.77 35.53
N ILE A 1019 38.97 -13.98 34.22
CA ILE A 1019 38.09 -14.89 33.46
C ILE A 1019 38.24 -16.35 33.92
N LEU A 1020 39.47 -16.81 34.21
CA LEU A 1020 39.69 -18.18 34.69
C LEU A 1020 39.00 -18.49 36.03
N ARG A 1021 38.58 -17.48 36.80
CA ARG A 1021 37.76 -17.69 38.02
C ARG A 1021 36.32 -18.11 37.71
N CYS A 1022 35.81 -17.77 36.52
CA CYS A 1022 34.48 -18.18 36.06
C CYS A 1022 34.38 -19.69 35.76
N VAL A 1023 35.48 -20.46 35.90
CA VAL A 1023 35.45 -21.94 35.84
C VAL A 1023 34.63 -22.55 36.99
N ASP A 1024 34.45 -21.78 38.07
CA ASP A 1024 33.63 -22.10 39.25
C ASP A 1024 32.32 -21.27 39.29
N ASP A 1025 31.93 -20.63 38.18
CA ASP A 1025 30.67 -19.87 38.13
C ASP A 1025 29.47 -20.81 38.35
N SER A 1026 28.44 -20.34 39.04
CA SER A 1026 27.23 -21.14 39.27
C SER A 1026 26.30 -21.18 38.06
N ASP A 1027 26.50 -20.28 37.09
CA ASP A 1027 25.65 -20.17 35.91
C ASP A 1027 26.21 -20.99 34.71
N ALA A 1028 25.39 -21.91 34.20
CA ALA A 1028 25.79 -22.81 33.11
C ALA A 1028 25.99 -22.09 31.76
N GLN A 1029 25.35 -20.93 31.53
CA GLN A 1029 25.54 -20.15 30.32
C GLN A 1029 26.85 -19.34 30.36
N VAL A 1030 27.25 -18.87 31.55
CA VAL A 1030 28.61 -18.34 31.78
C VAL A 1030 29.66 -19.43 31.54
N GLN A 1031 29.46 -20.61 32.11
CA GLN A 1031 30.37 -21.75 31.91
C GLN A 1031 30.45 -22.20 30.44
N LEU A 1032 29.34 -22.23 29.71
CA LEU A 1032 29.33 -22.50 28.26
C LEU A 1032 30.15 -21.46 27.48
N GLN A 1033 29.91 -20.17 27.72
CA GLN A 1033 30.66 -19.13 27.01
C GLN A 1033 32.15 -19.15 27.39
N LEU A 1034 32.49 -19.46 28.65
CA LEU A 1034 33.88 -19.69 29.06
C LEU A 1034 34.50 -20.89 28.32
N ALA A 1035 33.80 -22.03 28.27
CA ALA A 1035 34.25 -23.22 27.56
C ALA A 1035 34.54 -22.91 26.09
N CYS A 1036 33.67 -22.15 25.43
CA CYS A 1036 33.87 -21.64 24.06
C CYS A 1036 35.08 -20.71 23.96
N SER A 1037 35.15 -19.65 24.77
CA SER A 1037 36.21 -18.63 24.72
C SER A 1037 37.61 -19.21 24.97
N LEU A 1038 37.75 -20.16 25.89
CA LEU A 1038 39.03 -20.82 26.22
C LEU A 1038 39.69 -21.53 25.03
N GLY A 1039 38.95 -21.91 23.99
CA GLY A 1039 39.51 -22.49 22.77
C GLY A 1039 40.38 -21.54 21.93
N ASN A 1040 40.31 -20.22 22.19
CA ASN A 1040 41.19 -19.24 21.58
C ASN A 1040 42.50 -19.04 22.37
N TRP A 1041 42.62 -19.67 23.55
CA TRP A 1041 43.67 -19.42 24.53
C TRP A 1041 44.74 -20.51 24.47
N ARG A 1042 45.99 -20.16 24.77
CA ARG A 1042 47.12 -21.11 24.78
C ARG A 1042 47.68 -21.30 26.18
N GLY A 1043 47.92 -22.55 26.56
CA GLY A 1043 48.65 -22.95 27.77
C GLY A 1043 47.83 -23.67 28.83
N SER A 1044 48.55 -24.29 29.77
CA SER A 1044 48.03 -25.28 30.73
C SER A 1044 46.87 -24.81 31.61
N ASN A 1045 46.76 -23.51 31.90
CA ASN A 1045 45.63 -22.97 32.68
C ASN A 1045 44.31 -23.07 31.92
N ALA A 1046 44.30 -22.81 30.61
CA ALA A 1046 43.11 -22.97 29.77
C ALA A 1046 42.75 -24.46 29.63
N ALA A 1047 43.74 -25.33 29.44
CA ALA A 1047 43.53 -26.77 29.41
C ALA A 1047 42.96 -27.32 30.73
N THR A 1048 43.47 -26.86 31.87
CA THR A 1048 42.97 -27.23 33.21
C THR A 1048 41.53 -26.75 33.42
N ALA A 1049 41.20 -25.54 32.96
CA ALA A 1049 39.84 -25.01 33.04
C ALA A 1049 38.85 -25.78 32.14
N LEU A 1050 39.25 -26.13 30.91
CA LEU A 1050 38.47 -26.98 30.01
C LEU A 1050 38.20 -28.37 30.60
N ALA A 1051 39.22 -29.02 31.16
CA ALA A 1051 39.07 -30.31 31.85
C ALA A 1051 38.09 -30.21 33.03
N LYS A 1052 38.23 -29.17 33.86
CA LYS A 1052 37.34 -28.91 35.00
C LYS A 1052 35.89 -28.68 34.56
N LEU A 1053 35.66 -27.90 33.50
CA LEU A 1053 34.30 -27.66 32.97
C LEU A 1053 33.64 -28.95 32.48
N ALA A 1054 34.39 -29.86 31.86
CA ALA A 1054 33.88 -31.17 31.45
C ALA A 1054 33.53 -32.09 32.63
N VAL A 1055 34.35 -32.09 33.70
CA VAL A 1055 34.09 -32.91 34.90
C VAL A 1055 32.94 -32.35 35.74
N SER A 1056 32.79 -31.02 35.82
CA SER A 1056 31.71 -30.37 36.58
C SER A 1056 30.34 -30.47 35.91
N ASN A 1057 30.28 -30.66 34.58
CA ASN A 1057 29.03 -30.65 33.81
C ASN A 1057 28.85 -31.91 32.95
N PRO A 1058 28.86 -33.12 33.54
CA PRO A 1058 28.78 -34.36 32.77
C PRO A 1058 27.43 -34.54 32.04
N ASP A 1059 26.39 -33.85 32.49
CA ASP A 1059 25.01 -33.98 32.00
C ASP A 1059 24.53 -32.79 31.13
N ASP A 1060 25.31 -31.69 31.00
CA ASP A 1060 24.96 -30.58 30.10
C ASP A 1060 25.65 -30.77 28.73
N PRO A 1061 24.89 -31.14 27.67
CA PRO A 1061 25.48 -31.45 26.37
C PRO A 1061 26.04 -30.22 25.67
N TYR A 1062 25.60 -29.01 26.02
CA TYR A 1062 26.05 -27.78 25.38
C TYR A 1062 27.35 -27.28 26.01
N VAL A 1063 27.47 -27.29 27.35
CA VAL A 1063 28.75 -26.98 28.03
C VAL A 1063 29.84 -27.95 27.55
N LEU A 1064 29.53 -29.24 27.48
CA LEU A 1064 30.44 -30.25 26.92
C LEU A 1064 30.80 -29.97 25.46
N ALA A 1065 29.84 -29.62 24.60
CA ALA A 1065 30.13 -29.22 23.23
C ALA A 1065 31.01 -27.96 23.14
N GLY A 1066 30.83 -27.01 24.06
CA GLY A 1066 31.71 -25.86 24.24
C GLY A 1066 33.15 -26.30 24.52
N VAL A 1067 33.35 -27.20 25.49
CA VAL A 1067 34.67 -27.75 25.82
C VAL A 1067 35.27 -28.52 24.64
N TRP A 1068 34.51 -29.40 24.01
CA TRP A 1068 34.98 -30.21 22.89
C TRP A 1068 35.27 -29.39 21.63
N SER A 1069 34.55 -28.29 21.40
CA SER A 1069 34.84 -27.35 20.29
C SER A 1069 36.12 -26.53 20.52
N SER A 1070 36.57 -26.44 21.77
CA SER A 1070 37.82 -25.79 22.20
C SER A 1070 39.03 -26.73 22.23
N LEU A 1071 38.85 -28.02 21.91
CA LEU A 1071 39.96 -28.96 21.76
C LEU A 1071 40.62 -28.84 20.38
N SER A 1072 41.95 -28.90 20.38
CA SER A 1072 42.82 -28.87 19.22
C SER A 1072 44.02 -29.79 19.43
N ALA A 1073 44.78 -30.07 18.37
CA ALA A 1073 46.00 -30.87 18.48
C ALA A 1073 47.05 -30.24 19.44
N ASP A 1074 47.01 -28.92 19.64
CA ASP A 1074 47.96 -28.18 20.48
C ASP A 1074 47.64 -28.29 21.99
N ASN A 1075 46.38 -28.54 22.39
CA ASN A 1075 45.95 -28.55 23.80
C ASN A 1075 45.36 -29.88 24.31
N LEU A 1076 45.02 -30.82 23.42
CA LEU A 1076 44.41 -32.12 23.77
C LEU A 1076 45.21 -32.88 24.84
N ASP A 1077 46.53 -32.96 24.67
CA ASP A 1077 47.45 -33.65 25.58
C ASP A 1077 47.48 -33.03 26.99
N GLU A 1078 47.27 -31.72 27.12
CA GLU A 1078 47.21 -31.03 28.40
C GLU A 1078 45.84 -31.20 29.06
N VAL A 1079 44.75 -31.14 28.29
CA VAL A 1079 43.38 -31.37 28.80
C VAL A 1079 43.24 -32.82 29.31
N VAL A 1080 43.71 -33.80 28.55
CA VAL A 1080 43.65 -35.23 28.92
C VAL A 1080 44.51 -35.56 30.15
N ARG A 1081 45.53 -34.75 30.47
CA ARG A 1081 46.31 -34.88 31.73
C ARG A 1081 45.69 -34.17 32.92
N ALA A 1082 44.73 -33.28 32.70
CA ALA A 1082 44.00 -32.54 33.73
C ALA A 1082 42.65 -33.17 34.08
N LEU A 1083 42.15 -34.08 33.23
CA LEU A 1083 41.07 -35.04 33.50
C LEU A 1083 41.56 -36.22 34.33
#